data_AF-A0AAN9U2E5-F1
#
_entry.id   AF-A0AAN9U2E5-F1
#
_cell.length_a   1.000
_cell.length_b   1.000
_cell.length_c   1.000
_cell.angle_alpha   90.00
_cell.angle_beta   90.00
_cell.angle_gamma   90.00
#
_symmetry.space_group_name_H-M   'P 1'
#
loop_
_entity.id
_entity.type
_entity.pdbx_description
1 polymer ?
#
loop_
_entity_poly.entity_id
_entity_poly.type
_entity_poly.pdbx_seq_one_letter_code
_entity_poly.pdbx_strand_id
1 'polypeptide(L)'
;MAEALKKMDEKHESLTRERAATLEALYKEKEQLKINTEMTGCLDGKLKMEKERKESLEKTLNEEKDKSVKMKEENAQLKIIASKYVELQEENHKLKEQCKEQEKALEELGAQFGLSKLEMSNFKEEVSLKNIKSEPQWVDDKEVTHCSSCSKEFNLTRRKHHCRNCGDIFCAACSDNAMALPSTTKAVRVCDNCYHLLLEQYTVIVPKYCTLHGIQYVVKENSTFIERAVWFAIILTSFVCASLLVNTMWARFRMSPTMTAVKDTHLPLYSLPFPAVSVCSTDKIKREEAYAYLSKFVNLTDDKIHEGVDHFLNAMALFQHPMYSRMIPFLEKSGKVLGDLAAVNLTDFMFQVTPTCDEIFNRCFWIGKSYNCCQLFRQQRTEEGFCYSFNSLTSRHDDYCRAVGNLGSYSEFRPPSEANDCPLRRNTAAGSSSGLEVFLKSFNISNRIVNANNTIGIPGYRVQIFYVAEYPEAGMGSLVESEKGVKLVITIKPSVTISTEAIRHLDINDRFCYFPDEQSLSISYSYSQKSCLIECRLNHLKKVCRCRPYYFNLLENTVPVCDATQIGCIAEHNSELVFFSPPSVEIRGFNDSDLRSLLNCSQCLPTCHESVYDTDTSFSHDTLPLAQESYGVLDIFYRNEGAVKYQRDVTFGWVDLLVSFGGIAGLFLGFSLLSIVEFVYWSIKLTLHQLSNYIKLHSTMLRRIFLPFKK
;
A
#
# COMPACT_ATOMS: atom_id res chain seq x y z
N MET A 1 101.72 -53.63 53.22
CA MET A 1 100.29 -53.50 53.55
C MET A 1 99.77 -52.08 53.33
N ALA A 2 100.43 -51.04 53.86
CA ALA A 2 100.02 -49.64 53.69
C ALA A 2 99.95 -49.15 52.21
N GLU A 3 100.89 -49.58 51.38
CA GLU A 3 100.95 -49.15 49.96
C GLU A 3 99.87 -49.81 49.08
N ALA A 4 99.41 -51.01 49.45
CA ALA A 4 98.30 -51.69 48.79
C ALA A 4 96.95 -51.06 49.17
N LEU A 5 96.77 -50.64 50.43
CA LEU A 5 95.59 -49.89 50.90
C LEU A 5 95.48 -48.54 50.18
N LYS A 6 96.58 -47.79 50.07
CA LYS A 6 96.58 -46.50 49.38
C LYS A 6 96.18 -46.61 47.89
N LYS A 7 96.70 -47.62 47.18
CA LYS A 7 96.30 -47.90 45.79
C LYS A 7 94.84 -48.33 45.66
N MET A 8 94.32 -49.03 46.67
CA MET A 8 92.90 -49.42 46.71
C MET A 8 91.99 -48.21 46.93
N ASP A 9 92.36 -47.31 47.84
CA ASP A 9 91.59 -46.09 48.12
C ASP A 9 91.62 -45.14 46.91
N GLU A 10 92.79 -44.94 46.28
CA GLU A 10 92.91 -44.15 45.05
C GLU A 10 92.06 -44.71 43.91
N LYS A 11 92.01 -46.05 43.77
CA LYS A 11 91.16 -46.73 42.78
C LYS A 11 89.67 -46.63 43.12
N HIS A 12 89.31 -46.74 44.40
CA HIS A 12 87.94 -46.58 44.86
C HIS A 12 87.43 -45.15 44.64
N GLU A 13 88.26 -44.14 44.91
CA GLU A 13 87.94 -42.74 44.70
C GLU A 13 87.87 -42.38 43.20
N SER A 14 88.71 -43.00 42.37
CA SER A 14 88.60 -42.92 40.90
C SER A 14 87.28 -43.51 40.39
N LEU A 15 86.94 -44.73 40.81
CA LEU A 15 85.69 -45.40 40.41
C LEU A 15 84.44 -44.66 40.91
N THR A 16 84.52 -44.05 42.09
CA THR A 16 83.43 -43.25 42.66
C THR A 16 83.21 -41.97 41.85
N ARG A 17 84.28 -41.30 41.42
CA ARG A 17 84.21 -40.13 40.52
C ARG A 17 83.65 -40.48 39.15
N GLU A 18 84.10 -41.60 38.56
CA GLU A 18 83.61 -42.08 37.26
C GLU A 18 82.12 -42.48 37.32
N ARG A 19 81.70 -43.11 38.42
CA ARG A 19 80.29 -43.43 38.67
C ARG A 19 79.43 -42.18 38.84
N ALA A 20 79.93 -41.16 39.55
CA ALA A 20 79.24 -39.88 39.72
C ALA A 20 79.08 -39.14 38.38
N ALA A 21 80.13 -39.09 37.56
CA ALA A 21 80.09 -38.47 36.24
C ALA A 21 79.11 -39.19 35.29
N THR A 22 79.11 -40.54 35.32
CA THR A 22 78.15 -41.35 34.54
C THR A 22 76.71 -41.14 35.00
N LEU A 23 76.47 -41.03 36.31
CA LEU A 23 75.15 -40.71 36.87
C LEU A 23 74.66 -39.33 36.42
N GLU A 24 75.51 -38.29 36.48
CA GLU A 24 75.16 -36.97 36.00
C GLU A 24 74.85 -36.94 34.49
N ALA A 25 75.61 -37.68 33.69
CA ALA A 25 75.34 -37.81 32.26
C ALA A 25 73.98 -38.47 31.99
N LEU A 26 73.66 -39.56 32.69
CA LEU A 26 72.37 -40.25 32.59
C LEU A 26 71.19 -39.38 33.05
N TYR A 27 71.38 -38.56 34.08
CA TYR A 27 70.36 -37.60 34.51
C TYR A 27 70.09 -36.53 33.45
N LYS A 28 71.13 -35.99 32.81
CA LYS A 28 70.97 -35.03 31.71
C LYS A 28 70.29 -35.66 30.49
N GLU A 29 70.67 -36.89 30.13
CA GLU A 29 70.05 -37.61 29.01
C GLU A 29 68.57 -37.90 29.27
N LYS A 30 68.22 -38.31 30.50
CA LYS A 30 66.83 -38.52 30.91
C LYS A 30 65.99 -37.25 30.80
N GLU A 31 66.53 -36.10 31.19
CA GLU A 31 65.82 -34.81 31.09
C GLU A 31 65.62 -34.40 29.62
N GLN A 32 66.64 -34.59 28.78
CA GLN A 32 66.54 -34.33 27.35
C GLN A 32 65.50 -35.25 26.67
N LEU A 33 65.44 -36.52 27.07
CA LEU A 33 64.46 -37.48 26.55
C LEU A 33 63.03 -37.08 26.93
N LYS A 34 62.84 -36.54 28.14
CA LYS A 34 61.56 -36.01 28.61
C LYS A 34 61.08 -34.82 27.78
N ILE A 35 61.96 -33.85 27.55
CA ILE A 35 61.69 -32.68 26.69
C ILE A 35 61.34 -33.10 25.27
N ASN A 36 62.10 -34.04 24.69
CA ASN A 36 61.84 -34.54 23.33
C ASN A 36 60.49 -35.28 23.25
N THR A 37 60.11 -36.03 24.29
CA THR A 37 58.82 -36.73 24.34
C THR A 37 57.65 -35.74 24.41
N GLU A 38 57.77 -34.69 25.23
CA GLU A 38 56.78 -33.61 25.32
C GLU A 38 56.64 -32.84 24.00
N MET A 39 57.76 -32.53 23.35
CA MET A 39 57.79 -31.86 22.04
C MET A 39 57.15 -32.71 20.93
N THR A 40 57.39 -34.02 20.93
CA THR A 40 56.78 -34.96 19.97
C THR A 40 55.27 -35.03 20.17
N GLY A 41 54.80 -35.07 21.43
CA GLY A 41 53.37 -35.01 21.75
C GLY A 41 52.70 -33.70 21.29
N CYS A 42 53.40 -32.56 21.40
CA CYS A 42 52.91 -31.28 20.89
C CYS A 42 52.80 -31.27 19.35
N LEU A 43 53.78 -31.85 18.65
CA LEU A 43 53.79 -31.97 17.20
C LEU A 43 52.69 -32.91 16.69
N ASP A 44 52.47 -34.04 17.35
CA ASP A 44 51.37 -34.97 17.02
C ASP A 44 49.99 -34.31 17.22
N GLY A 45 49.84 -33.51 18.28
CA GLY A 45 48.65 -32.70 18.51
C GLY A 45 48.39 -31.70 17.37
N LYS A 46 49.44 -30.98 16.93
CA LYS A 46 49.34 -30.06 15.77
C LYS A 46 49.01 -30.79 14.47
N LEU A 47 49.64 -31.94 14.22
CA LEU A 47 49.39 -32.73 13.01
C LEU A 47 47.95 -33.27 12.98
N LYS A 48 47.40 -33.65 14.14
CA LYS A 48 46.00 -34.07 14.27
C LYS A 48 45.03 -32.91 13.96
N MET A 49 45.27 -31.73 14.55
CA MET A 49 44.45 -30.54 14.28
C MET A 49 44.50 -30.13 12.81
N GLU A 50 45.67 -30.18 12.16
CA GLU A 50 45.79 -29.86 10.73
C GLU A 50 45.09 -30.90 9.83
N LYS A 51 45.09 -32.18 10.20
CA LYS A 51 44.31 -33.21 9.48
C LYS A 51 42.80 -32.97 9.60
N GLU A 52 42.30 -32.71 10.81
CA GLU A 52 40.88 -32.39 11.03
C GLU A 52 40.46 -31.11 10.29
N ARG A 53 41.34 -30.09 10.28
CA ARG A 53 41.13 -28.85 9.52
C ARG A 53 41.08 -29.12 8.01
N LYS A 54 41.97 -29.96 7.48
CA LYS A 54 41.98 -30.33 6.07
C LYS A 54 40.69 -31.07 5.67
N GLU A 55 40.25 -32.04 6.46
CA GLU A 55 39.00 -32.76 6.22
C GLU A 55 37.78 -31.82 6.25
N SER A 56 37.76 -30.89 7.19
CA SER A 56 36.72 -29.85 7.25
C SER A 56 36.72 -28.95 6.01
N LEU A 57 37.90 -28.53 5.54
CA LEU A 57 38.03 -27.70 4.33
C LEU A 57 37.63 -28.45 3.06
N GLU A 58 37.96 -29.73 2.94
CA GLU A 58 37.53 -30.57 1.81
C GLU A 58 36.01 -30.76 1.80
N LYS A 59 35.40 -30.91 2.98
CA LYS A 59 33.93 -30.96 3.11
C LYS A 59 33.29 -29.65 2.64
N THR A 60 33.77 -28.50 3.13
CA THR A 60 33.25 -27.19 2.71
C THR A 60 33.48 -26.95 1.21
N LEU A 61 34.63 -27.35 0.66
CA LEU A 61 34.90 -27.22 -0.77
C LEU A 61 33.92 -28.02 -1.64
N ASN A 62 33.54 -29.23 -1.20
CA ASN A 62 32.54 -30.02 -1.91
C ASN A 62 31.14 -29.42 -1.79
N GLU A 63 30.74 -28.93 -0.61
CA GLU A 63 29.48 -28.22 -0.42
C GLU A 63 29.39 -26.96 -1.30
N GLU A 64 30.47 -26.19 -1.41
CA GLU A 64 30.53 -25.01 -2.29
C GLU A 64 30.51 -25.37 -3.79
N LYS A 65 31.12 -26.50 -4.18
CA LYS A 65 31.02 -27.01 -5.55
C LYS A 65 29.59 -27.39 -5.91
N ASP A 66 28.90 -28.08 -5.01
CA ASP A 66 27.50 -28.49 -5.23
C ASP A 66 26.59 -27.26 -5.32
N LYS A 67 26.79 -26.26 -4.45
CA LYS A 67 26.11 -24.96 -4.56
C LYS A 67 26.41 -24.25 -5.88
N SER A 68 27.66 -24.27 -6.35
CA SER A 68 28.06 -23.66 -7.63
C SER A 68 27.37 -24.33 -8.82
N VAL A 69 27.24 -25.66 -8.82
CA VAL A 69 26.52 -26.40 -9.87
C VAL A 69 25.04 -26.03 -9.84
N LYS A 70 24.41 -26.04 -8.67
CA LYS A 70 22.99 -25.65 -8.52
C LYS A 70 22.73 -24.21 -8.98
N MET A 71 23.62 -23.28 -8.62
CA MET A 71 23.52 -21.88 -9.06
C MET A 71 23.70 -21.71 -10.57
N LYS A 72 24.50 -22.58 -11.22
CA LYS A 72 24.61 -22.60 -12.69
C LYS A 72 23.34 -23.12 -13.36
N GLU A 73 22.69 -24.13 -12.78
CA GLU A 73 21.39 -24.62 -13.26
C GLU A 73 20.29 -23.57 -13.10
N GLU A 74 20.23 -22.89 -11.95
CA GLU A 74 19.30 -21.78 -11.70
C GLU A 74 19.55 -20.61 -12.66
N ASN A 75 20.81 -20.26 -12.95
CA ASN A 75 21.14 -19.25 -13.96
C ASN A 75 20.70 -19.66 -15.38
N ALA A 76 20.82 -20.94 -15.73
CA ALA A 76 20.34 -21.44 -17.02
C ALA A 76 18.81 -21.36 -17.12
N GLN A 77 18.10 -21.70 -16.04
CA GLN A 77 16.66 -21.52 -15.92
C GLN A 77 16.24 -20.05 -16.05
N LEU A 78 16.94 -19.13 -15.37
CA LEU A 78 16.67 -17.70 -15.45
C LEU A 78 16.85 -17.14 -16.86
N LYS A 79 17.84 -17.62 -17.64
CA LYS A 79 18.01 -17.24 -19.04
C LYS A 79 16.83 -17.69 -19.92
N ILE A 80 16.30 -18.89 -19.69
CA ILE A 80 15.11 -19.39 -20.40
C ILE A 80 13.89 -18.53 -20.04
N ILE A 81 13.69 -18.22 -18.77
CA ILE A 81 12.60 -17.35 -18.30
C ILE A 81 12.72 -15.95 -18.91
N ALA A 82 13.92 -15.39 -18.97
CA ALA A 82 14.17 -14.08 -19.57
C ALA A 82 13.82 -14.06 -21.07
N SER A 83 14.17 -15.10 -21.83
CA SER A 83 13.77 -15.23 -23.25
C SER A 83 12.25 -15.26 -23.39
N LYS A 84 11.59 -16.08 -22.56
CA LYS A 84 10.12 -16.20 -22.57
C LYS A 84 9.41 -14.91 -22.15
N TYR A 85 10.03 -14.13 -21.26
CA TYR A 85 9.52 -12.82 -20.87
C TYR A 85 9.55 -11.82 -22.03
N VAL A 86 10.61 -11.82 -22.83
CA VAL A 86 10.70 -10.98 -24.04
C VAL A 86 9.62 -11.38 -25.05
N GLU A 87 9.45 -12.68 -25.30
CA GLU A 87 8.37 -13.19 -26.18
C GLU A 87 6.97 -12.75 -25.67
N LEU A 88 6.72 -12.88 -24.37
CA LEU A 88 5.45 -12.46 -23.77
C LEU A 88 5.25 -10.94 -23.79
N GLN A 89 6.32 -10.14 -23.75
CA GLN A 89 6.23 -8.69 -23.92
C GLN A 89 5.84 -8.31 -25.34
N GLU A 90 6.42 -8.96 -26.35
CA GLU A 90 6.04 -8.74 -27.75
C GLU A 90 4.58 -9.16 -28.00
N GLU A 91 4.16 -10.30 -27.44
CA GLU A 91 2.76 -10.75 -27.53
C GLU A 91 1.80 -9.78 -26.82
N ASN A 92 2.15 -9.29 -25.62
CA ASN A 92 1.36 -8.28 -24.92
C ASN A 92 1.28 -6.96 -25.70
N HIS A 93 2.38 -6.52 -26.32
CA HIS A 93 2.38 -5.33 -27.16
C HIS A 93 1.44 -5.51 -28.35
N LYS A 94 1.50 -6.67 -29.01
CA LYS A 94 0.61 -7.01 -30.13
C LYS A 94 -0.86 -7.07 -29.71
N LEU A 95 -1.16 -7.69 -28.57
CA LEU A 95 -2.52 -7.76 -28.02
C LEU A 95 -3.04 -6.38 -27.63
N LYS A 96 -2.20 -5.50 -27.06
CA LYS A 96 -2.59 -4.12 -26.75
C LYS A 96 -2.94 -3.30 -27.99
N GLU A 97 -2.12 -3.41 -29.05
CA GLU A 97 -2.43 -2.75 -30.32
C GLU A 97 -3.74 -3.31 -30.93
N GLN A 98 -3.95 -4.63 -30.87
CA GLN A 98 -5.22 -5.24 -31.29
C GLN A 98 -6.42 -4.77 -30.46
N CYS A 99 -6.30 -4.68 -29.13
CA CYS A 99 -7.36 -4.15 -28.27
C CYS A 99 -7.66 -2.68 -28.59
N LYS A 100 -6.64 -1.87 -28.86
CA LYS A 100 -6.79 -0.46 -29.22
C LYS A 100 -7.46 -0.29 -30.59
N GLU A 101 -7.12 -1.13 -31.57
CA GLU A 101 -7.81 -1.18 -32.85
C GLU A 101 -9.28 -1.61 -32.69
N GLN A 102 -9.56 -2.62 -31.87
CA GLN A 102 -10.92 -3.06 -31.58
C GLN A 102 -11.74 -2.01 -30.84
N GLU A 103 -11.15 -1.29 -29.88
CA GLU A 103 -11.79 -0.19 -29.16
C GLU A 103 -12.13 0.96 -30.11
N LYS A 104 -11.19 1.35 -30.97
CA LYS A 104 -11.44 2.36 -32.01
C LYS A 104 -12.52 1.91 -33.01
N ALA A 105 -12.48 0.65 -33.44
CA ALA A 105 -13.53 0.09 -34.29
C ALA A 105 -14.89 0.10 -33.57
N LEU A 106 -14.94 -0.17 -32.26
CA LEU A 106 -16.15 -0.14 -31.45
C LEU A 106 -16.68 1.28 -31.27
N GLU A 107 -15.81 2.28 -31.10
CA GLU A 107 -16.15 3.70 -31.07
C GLU A 107 -16.73 4.17 -32.42
N GLU A 108 -16.07 3.82 -33.52
CA GLU A 108 -16.53 4.14 -34.88
C GLU A 108 -17.88 3.46 -35.18
N LEU A 109 -18.03 2.20 -34.78
CA LEU A 109 -19.29 1.47 -34.90
C LEU A 109 -20.38 2.07 -34.01
N GLY A 110 -20.04 2.49 -32.79
CA GLY A 110 -20.94 3.20 -31.87
C GLY A 110 -21.40 4.55 -32.42
N ALA A 111 -20.49 5.31 -33.05
CA ALA A 111 -20.80 6.55 -33.75
C ALA A 111 -21.68 6.31 -34.99
N GLN A 112 -21.38 5.27 -35.79
CA GLN A 112 -22.22 4.87 -36.93
C GLN A 112 -23.60 4.40 -36.49
N PHE A 113 -23.73 3.63 -35.40
CA PHE A 113 -25.03 3.28 -34.84
C PHE A 113 -25.77 4.49 -34.29
N GLY A 114 -25.07 5.46 -33.70
CA GLY A 114 -25.65 6.74 -33.28
C GLY A 114 -26.22 7.54 -34.45
N LEU A 115 -25.44 7.67 -35.53
CA LEU A 115 -25.87 8.33 -36.78
C LEU A 115 -27.00 7.57 -37.47
N SER A 116 -26.89 6.25 -37.59
CA SER A 116 -27.92 5.40 -38.18
C SER A 116 -29.21 5.42 -37.35
N LYS A 117 -29.13 5.55 -36.02
CA LYS A 117 -30.30 5.72 -35.14
C LYS A 117 -30.96 7.09 -35.34
N LEU A 118 -30.18 8.15 -35.55
CA LEU A 118 -30.66 9.49 -35.91
C LEU A 118 -31.32 9.50 -37.31
N GLU A 119 -30.72 8.83 -38.30
CA GLU A 119 -31.31 8.66 -39.62
C GLU A 119 -32.58 7.81 -39.59
N MET A 120 -32.59 6.73 -38.80
CA MET A 120 -33.77 5.89 -38.60
C MET A 120 -34.89 6.65 -37.88
N SER A 121 -34.57 7.53 -36.92
CA SER A 121 -35.58 8.41 -36.30
C SER A 121 -36.12 9.44 -37.28
N ASN A 122 -35.27 10.05 -38.11
CA ASN A 122 -35.69 10.98 -39.15
C ASN A 122 -36.54 10.28 -40.23
N PHE A 123 -36.15 9.07 -40.63
CA PHE A 123 -36.91 8.25 -41.59
C PHE A 123 -38.25 7.79 -40.99
N LYS A 124 -38.30 7.48 -39.69
CA LYS A 124 -39.55 7.16 -38.98
C LYS A 124 -40.49 8.37 -38.88
N GLU A 125 -39.94 9.57 -38.75
CA GLU A 125 -40.68 10.84 -38.79
C GLU A 125 -41.22 11.14 -40.21
N GLU A 126 -40.42 10.89 -41.25
CA GLU A 126 -40.83 11.01 -42.65
C GLU A 126 -41.87 9.95 -43.09
N VAL A 127 -41.80 8.73 -42.57
CA VAL A 127 -42.77 7.65 -42.82
C VAL A 127 -44.09 7.90 -42.07
N SER A 128 -44.04 8.49 -40.86
CA SER A 128 -45.24 8.93 -40.13
C SER A 128 -46.01 10.02 -40.87
N LEU A 129 -45.32 10.91 -41.61
CA LEU A 129 -45.95 11.95 -42.44
C LEU A 129 -46.52 11.41 -43.76
N LYS A 130 -45.98 10.32 -44.31
CA LYS A 130 -46.45 9.73 -45.58
C LYS A 130 -47.73 8.89 -45.48
N ASN A 131 -48.10 8.42 -44.28
CA ASN A 131 -49.32 7.62 -44.06
C ASN A 131 -50.60 8.44 -43.85
N ILE A 132 -50.56 9.77 -44.05
CA ILE A 132 -51.72 10.66 -43.96
C ILE A 132 -51.96 11.33 -45.33
N LYS A 133 -52.61 10.60 -46.24
CA LYS A 133 -53.39 11.13 -47.38
C LYS A 133 -54.70 10.34 -47.36
N SER A 134 -55.89 10.93 -47.39
CA SER A 134 -56.40 12.03 -48.22
C SER A 134 -57.34 12.95 -47.44
N GLU A 135 -57.45 14.23 -47.83
CA GLU A 135 -58.62 15.04 -47.46
C GLU A 135 -59.90 14.30 -47.91
N PRO A 136 -60.92 14.16 -47.04
CA PRO A 136 -62.16 13.50 -47.43
C PRO A 136 -62.86 14.34 -48.49
N GLN A 137 -63.33 13.71 -49.57
CA GLN A 137 -64.18 14.37 -50.56
C GLN A 137 -65.57 14.58 -49.93
N TRP A 138 -65.97 15.84 -49.76
CA TRP A 138 -67.25 16.17 -49.12
C TRP A 138 -68.39 15.88 -50.09
N VAL A 139 -69.36 15.09 -49.64
CA VAL A 139 -70.58 14.83 -50.41
C VAL A 139 -71.47 16.07 -50.38
N ASP A 140 -72.02 16.46 -51.53
CA ASP A 140 -72.92 17.62 -51.64
C ASP A 140 -74.22 17.36 -50.88
N ASP A 141 -74.67 18.35 -50.11
CA ASP A 141 -75.92 18.34 -49.38
C ASP A 141 -77.13 18.02 -50.27
N LYS A 142 -77.11 18.34 -51.56
CA LYS A 142 -78.24 18.09 -52.48
C LYS A 142 -78.41 16.62 -52.85
N GLU A 143 -77.34 15.84 -52.78
CA GLU A 143 -77.32 14.45 -53.25
C GLU A 143 -77.76 13.44 -52.18
N VAL A 144 -77.81 13.86 -50.92
CA VAL A 144 -78.10 12.98 -49.78
C VAL A 144 -79.47 13.28 -49.16
N THR A 145 -80.46 12.43 -49.38
CA THR A 145 -81.81 12.57 -48.79
C THR A 145 -81.97 11.87 -47.44
N HIS A 146 -81.12 10.90 -47.12
CA HIS A 146 -81.18 10.09 -45.90
C HIS A 146 -79.84 10.07 -45.16
N CYS A 147 -79.86 9.97 -43.83
CA CYS A 147 -78.65 9.88 -43.01
C CYS A 147 -77.81 8.64 -43.40
N SER A 148 -76.52 8.82 -43.68
CA SER A 148 -75.63 7.73 -44.15
C SER A 148 -75.37 6.62 -43.11
N SER A 149 -75.81 6.77 -41.87
CA SER A 149 -75.71 5.73 -40.83
C SER A 149 -77.06 5.09 -40.48
N CYS A 150 -78.07 5.91 -40.17
CA CYS A 150 -79.37 5.39 -39.69
C CYS A 150 -80.46 5.35 -40.77
N SER A 151 -80.14 5.77 -42.00
CA SER A 151 -81.04 5.80 -43.17
C SER A 151 -82.38 6.51 -42.96
N LYS A 152 -82.47 7.42 -41.98
CA LYS A 152 -83.66 8.26 -41.75
C LYS A 152 -83.60 9.48 -42.65
N GLU A 153 -84.73 9.82 -43.26
CA GLU A 153 -84.85 10.96 -44.17
C GLU A 153 -84.57 12.29 -43.45
N PHE A 154 -83.86 13.19 -44.13
CA PHE A 154 -83.59 14.54 -43.64
C PHE A 154 -84.81 15.44 -43.86
N ASN A 155 -85.11 16.28 -42.87
CA ASN A 155 -86.25 17.21 -42.91
C ASN A 155 -85.93 18.49 -42.11
N LEU A 156 -86.90 19.40 -41.96
CA LEU A 156 -86.68 20.70 -41.29
C LEU A 156 -86.18 20.58 -39.84
N THR A 157 -86.50 19.49 -39.14
CA THR A 157 -86.05 19.24 -37.76
C THR A 157 -84.80 18.35 -37.69
N ARG A 158 -84.58 17.47 -38.67
CA ARG A 158 -83.36 16.64 -38.81
C ARG A 158 -82.43 17.25 -39.86
N ARG A 159 -81.50 18.09 -39.41
CA ARG A 159 -80.51 18.76 -40.27
C ARG A 159 -79.33 17.85 -40.65
N LYS A 160 -78.69 18.17 -41.77
CA LYS A 160 -77.52 17.49 -42.35
C LYS A 160 -76.24 17.96 -41.68
N HIS A 161 -75.32 17.02 -41.39
CA HIS A 161 -74.02 17.31 -40.80
C HIS A 161 -72.92 16.41 -41.36
N HIS A 162 -71.86 17.00 -41.90
CA HIS A 162 -70.72 16.23 -42.40
C HIS A 162 -69.83 15.65 -41.29
N CYS A 163 -69.36 14.44 -41.51
CA CYS A 163 -68.23 13.90 -40.77
C CYS A 163 -66.93 14.49 -41.31
N ARG A 164 -66.11 15.12 -40.46
CA ARG A 164 -64.85 15.75 -40.89
C ARG A 164 -63.75 14.73 -41.22
N ASN A 165 -63.99 13.44 -40.96
CA ASN A 165 -63.07 12.35 -41.26
C ASN A 165 -63.42 11.62 -42.56
N CYS A 166 -64.69 11.26 -42.81
CA CYS A 166 -65.09 10.52 -44.01
C CYS A 166 -65.81 11.36 -45.09
N GLY A 167 -66.28 12.57 -44.78
CA GLY A 167 -66.94 13.46 -45.76
C GLY A 167 -68.43 13.19 -45.99
N ASP A 168 -69.00 12.12 -45.45
CA ASP A 168 -70.44 11.79 -45.57
C ASP A 168 -71.34 12.61 -44.64
N ILE A 169 -72.65 12.61 -44.92
CA ILE A 169 -73.67 13.41 -44.23
C ILE A 169 -74.50 12.55 -43.24
N PHE A 170 -74.52 12.98 -41.99
CA PHE A 170 -75.21 12.31 -40.88
C PHE A 170 -76.18 13.25 -40.17
N CYS A 171 -77.12 12.67 -39.42
CA CYS A 171 -77.92 13.44 -38.45
C CYS A 171 -77.12 13.69 -37.16
N ALA A 172 -77.60 14.63 -36.33
CA ALA A 172 -76.90 15.02 -35.10
C ALA A 172 -76.65 13.81 -34.16
N ALA A 173 -77.63 12.91 -34.05
CA ALA A 173 -77.53 11.72 -33.20
C ALA A 173 -76.47 10.70 -33.67
N CYS A 174 -76.17 10.65 -34.98
CA CYS A 174 -75.17 9.73 -35.54
C CYS A 174 -73.78 10.37 -35.71
N SER A 175 -73.62 11.61 -35.25
CA SER A 175 -72.39 12.40 -35.36
C SER A 175 -72.23 13.36 -34.18
N ASP A 176 -72.66 12.94 -32.98
CA ASP A 176 -72.58 13.77 -31.77
C ASP A 176 -71.17 13.79 -31.17
N ASN A 177 -70.29 12.94 -31.69
CA ASN A 177 -68.92 12.81 -31.23
C ASN A 177 -68.00 13.86 -31.88
N ALA A 178 -67.04 14.37 -31.11
CA ALA A 178 -66.00 15.29 -31.58
C ALA A 178 -64.61 14.77 -31.20
N MET A 179 -63.70 14.79 -32.17
CA MET A 179 -62.33 14.29 -32.01
C MET A 179 -61.35 15.17 -32.80
N ALA A 180 -60.13 15.32 -32.30
CA ALA A 180 -59.06 15.96 -33.07
C ALA A 180 -58.64 15.02 -34.21
N LEU A 181 -58.54 15.55 -35.42
CA LEU A 181 -58.12 14.79 -36.60
C LEU A 181 -56.65 15.12 -36.93
N PRO A 182 -55.93 14.25 -37.67
CA PRO A 182 -54.56 14.56 -38.08
C PRO A 182 -54.43 15.86 -38.88
N SER A 183 -55.51 16.27 -39.56
CA SER A 183 -55.62 17.53 -40.31
C SER A 183 -55.90 18.77 -39.43
N THR A 184 -56.34 18.60 -38.17
CA THR A 184 -56.67 19.73 -37.28
C THR A 184 -56.55 19.33 -35.81
N THR A 185 -55.77 20.10 -35.05
CA THR A 185 -55.60 19.94 -33.60
C THR A 185 -56.85 20.29 -32.78
N LYS A 186 -57.85 20.96 -33.38
CA LYS A 186 -59.13 21.25 -32.75
C LYS A 186 -60.08 20.06 -32.88
N ALA A 187 -60.86 19.79 -31.83
CA ALA A 187 -61.87 18.73 -31.85
C ALA A 187 -62.97 19.07 -32.86
N VAL A 188 -63.10 18.24 -33.90
CA VAL A 188 -64.08 18.40 -34.99
C VAL A 188 -65.05 17.24 -35.00
N ARG A 189 -66.27 17.49 -35.50
CA ARG A 189 -67.36 16.51 -35.50
C ARG A 189 -67.07 15.32 -36.42
N VAL A 190 -67.26 14.12 -35.90
CA VAL A 190 -67.10 12.86 -36.63
C VAL A 190 -68.34 11.98 -36.41
N CYS A 191 -68.66 11.13 -37.39
CA CYS A 191 -69.73 10.13 -37.21
C CYS A 191 -69.31 9.06 -36.21
N ASP A 192 -70.27 8.35 -35.64
CA ASP A 192 -70.00 7.33 -34.60
C ASP A 192 -69.01 6.27 -35.07
N ASN A 193 -69.11 5.83 -36.33
CA ASN A 193 -68.20 4.84 -36.89
C ASN A 193 -66.77 5.38 -37.01
N CYS A 194 -66.59 6.61 -37.49
CA CYS A 194 -65.27 7.26 -37.52
C CYS A 194 -64.74 7.50 -36.11
N TYR A 195 -65.60 7.86 -35.16
CA TYR A 195 -65.21 8.05 -33.77
C TYR A 195 -64.67 6.76 -33.14
N HIS A 196 -65.34 5.62 -33.38
CA HIS A 196 -64.89 4.31 -32.93
C HIS A 196 -63.58 3.86 -33.61
N LEU A 197 -63.50 3.98 -34.94
CA LEU A 197 -62.28 3.64 -35.69
C LEU A 197 -61.07 4.48 -35.24
N LEU A 198 -61.26 5.78 -35.05
CA LEU A 198 -60.19 6.66 -34.58
C LEU A 198 -59.85 6.39 -33.11
N LEU A 199 -60.82 6.06 -32.25
CA LEU A 199 -60.57 5.64 -30.85
C LEU A 199 -59.72 4.37 -30.78
N GLU A 200 -60.02 3.36 -31.59
CA GLU A 200 -59.23 2.12 -31.69
C GLU A 200 -57.81 2.43 -32.19
N GLN A 201 -57.68 3.30 -33.18
CA GLN A 201 -56.37 3.77 -33.62
C GLN A 201 -55.61 4.51 -32.53
N TYR A 202 -56.26 5.24 -31.61
CA TYR A 202 -55.60 5.98 -30.50
C TYR A 202 -55.22 5.08 -29.31
N THR A 203 -55.97 4.02 -29.01
CA THR A 203 -55.66 3.08 -27.91
C THR A 203 -54.54 2.10 -28.27
N VAL A 204 -54.36 1.80 -29.56
CA VAL A 204 -53.29 0.93 -30.11
C VAL A 204 -51.94 1.69 -30.28
N ILE A 205 -51.89 2.99 -30.00
CA ILE A 205 -50.66 3.79 -30.06
C ILE A 205 -49.71 3.44 -28.91
N VAL A 206 -50.19 3.29 -27.68
CA VAL A 206 -49.30 3.13 -26.51
C VAL A 206 -48.27 1.98 -26.67
N PRO A 207 -48.62 0.80 -27.22
CA PRO A 207 -47.65 -0.27 -27.48
C PRO A 207 -46.77 -0.08 -28.71
N LYS A 208 -47.21 0.72 -29.70
CA LYS A 208 -46.53 0.90 -31.00
C LYS A 208 -45.42 1.96 -30.95
N TYR A 209 -45.46 2.86 -29.96
CA TYR A 209 -44.45 3.89 -29.71
C TYR A 209 -43.61 3.64 -28.45
N CYS A 210 -43.81 2.49 -27.79
CA CYS A 210 -42.93 2.09 -26.71
C CYS A 210 -41.53 1.80 -27.28
N THR A 211 -40.55 2.58 -26.83
CA THR A 211 -39.14 2.45 -27.24
C THR A 211 -38.47 1.21 -26.67
N LEU A 212 -39.12 0.48 -25.76
CA LEU A 212 -38.66 -0.84 -25.30
C LEU A 212 -38.72 -1.85 -26.44
N HIS A 213 -37.56 -2.40 -26.78
CA HIS A 213 -37.43 -3.43 -27.80
C HIS A 213 -38.26 -4.67 -27.42
N GLY A 214 -38.86 -5.31 -28.44
CA GLY A 214 -39.65 -6.52 -28.25
C GLY A 214 -41.14 -6.30 -27.98
N ILE A 215 -41.54 -5.21 -27.29
CA ILE A 215 -42.93 -5.02 -26.87
C ILE A 215 -43.89 -4.87 -28.06
N GLN A 216 -43.43 -4.25 -29.15
CA GLN A 216 -44.19 -4.10 -30.39
C GLN A 216 -44.57 -5.45 -31.03
N TYR A 217 -43.80 -6.50 -30.79
CA TYR A 217 -44.08 -7.85 -31.32
C TYR A 217 -45.05 -8.61 -30.42
N VAL A 218 -45.06 -8.32 -29.12
CA VAL A 218 -46.03 -8.90 -28.17
C VAL A 218 -47.44 -8.34 -28.41
N VAL A 219 -47.55 -7.06 -28.76
CA VAL A 219 -48.85 -6.36 -28.92
C VAL A 219 -49.33 -6.30 -30.38
N LYS A 220 -48.69 -7.04 -31.29
CA LYS A 220 -49.08 -7.10 -32.71
C LYS A 220 -50.47 -7.77 -32.86
N GLU A 221 -51.40 -7.07 -33.52
CA GLU A 221 -52.82 -7.47 -33.66
C GLU A 221 -53.01 -8.86 -34.30
N ASN A 222 -52.20 -9.22 -35.30
CA ASN A 222 -52.34 -10.45 -36.09
C ASN A 222 -51.32 -11.55 -35.73
N SER A 223 -50.71 -11.52 -34.55
CA SER A 223 -49.73 -12.53 -34.12
C SER A 223 -50.37 -13.70 -33.38
N THR A 224 -49.87 -14.91 -33.66
CA THR A 224 -50.31 -16.14 -33.01
C THR A 224 -49.93 -16.16 -31.52
N PHE A 225 -50.63 -16.96 -30.71
CA PHE A 225 -50.31 -17.10 -29.28
C PHE A 225 -48.87 -17.57 -29.05
N ILE A 226 -48.38 -18.48 -29.89
CA ILE A 226 -47.01 -19.01 -29.81
C ILE A 226 -45.99 -17.90 -30.09
N GLU A 227 -46.20 -17.07 -31.12
CA GLU A 227 -45.34 -15.91 -31.39
C GLU A 227 -45.27 -14.94 -30.20
N ARG A 228 -46.41 -14.66 -29.57
CA ARG A 228 -46.47 -13.78 -28.39
C ARG A 228 -45.72 -14.39 -27.20
N ALA A 229 -45.87 -15.69 -26.96
CA ALA A 229 -45.18 -16.40 -25.89
C ALA A 229 -43.65 -16.41 -26.10
N VAL A 230 -43.19 -16.61 -27.34
CA VAL A 230 -41.76 -16.56 -27.69
C VAL A 230 -41.18 -15.17 -27.48
N TRP A 231 -41.83 -14.12 -27.99
CA TRP A 231 -41.35 -12.74 -27.79
C TRP A 231 -41.40 -12.30 -26.32
N PHE A 232 -42.41 -12.74 -25.58
CA PHE A 232 -42.46 -12.51 -24.13
C PHE A 232 -41.32 -13.21 -23.39
N ALA A 233 -41.02 -14.46 -23.73
CA ALA A 233 -39.90 -15.20 -23.16
C ALA A 233 -38.56 -14.51 -23.47
N ILE A 234 -38.34 -14.03 -24.70
CA ILE A 234 -37.13 -13.30 -25.09
C ILE A 234 -36.97 -12.03 -24.25
N ILE A 235 -38.03 -11.21 -24.11
CA ILE A 235 -37.99 -9.98 -23.29
C ILE A 235 -37.68 -10.32 -21.82
N LEU A 236 -38.31 -11.37 -21.29
CA LEU A 236 -38.08 -11.82 -19.93
C LEU A 236 -36.62 -12.25 -19.72
N THR A 237 -36.06 -13.06 -20.62
CA THR A 237 -34.65 -13.46 -20.58
C THR A 237 -33.73 -12.24 -20.69
N SER A 238 -33.98 -11.31 -21.62
CA SER A 238 -33.20 -10.09 -21.76
C SER A 238 -33.23 -9.22 -20.50
N PHE A 239 -34.37 -9.10 -19.84
CA PHE A 239 -34.51 -8.37 -18.57
C PHE A 239 -33.77 -9.05 -17.42
N VAL A 240 -33.85 -10.38 -17.32
CA VAL A 240 -33.11 -11.15 -16.31
C VAL A 240 -31.61 -10.99 -16.52
N CYS A 241 -31.11 -11.14 -17.75
CA CYS A 241 -29.70 -10.94 -18.08
C CYS A 241 -29.23 -9.51 -17.76
N ALA A 242 -30.01 -8.49 -18.14
CA ALA A 242 -29.70 -7.10 -17.82
C ALA A 242 -29.62 -6.86 -16.31
N SER A 243 -30.58 -7.40 -15.54
CA SER A 243 -30.62 -7.27 -14.08
C SER A 243 -29.43 -7.94 -13.41
N LEU A 244 -29.04 -9.14 -13.87
CA LEU A 244 -27.85 -9.83 -13.38
C LEU A 244 -26.58 -9.02 -13.67
N LEU A 245 -26.41 -8.50 -14.89
CA LEU A 245 -25.25 -7.70 -15.25
C LEU A 245 -25.17 -6.39 -14.45
N VAL A 246 -26.29 -5.67 -14.30
CA VAL A 246 -26.37 -4.47 -13.44
C VAL A 246 -25.96 -4.80 -12.02
N ASN A 247 -26.47 -5.90 -11.45
CA ASN A 247 -26.10 -6.33 -10.11
C ASN A 247 -24.60 -6.68 -9.99
N THR A 248 -24.03 -7.35 -11.00
CA THR A 248 -22.59 -7.66 -11.01
C THR A 248 -21.72 -6.39 -11.11
N MET A 249 -22.13 -5.40 -11.90
CA MET A 249 -21.43 -4.12 -12.01
C MET A 249 -21.54 -3.32 -10.71
N TRP A 250 -22.72 -3.30 -10.09
CA TRP A 250 -22.92 -2.68 -8.78
C TRP A 250 -22.07 -3.35 -7.69
N ALA A 251 -22.02 -4.69 -7.68
CA ALA A 251 -21.17 -5.44 -6.76
C ALA A 251 -19.69 -5.12 -6.97
N ARG A 252 -19.21 -5.07 -8.22
CA ARG A 252 -17.82 -4.71 -8.55
C ARG A 252 -17.47 -3.30 -8.08
N PHE A 253 -18.37 -2.34 -8.31
CA PHE A 253 -18.21 -0.95 -7.87
C PHE A 253 -18.06 -0.84 -6.34
N ARG A 254 -18.83 -1.64 -5.57
CA ARG A 254 -18.72 -1.63 -4.10
C ARG A 254 -17.57 -2.46 -3.54
N MET A 255 -17.21 -3.57 -4.16
CA MET A 255 -16.23 -4.51 -3.60
C MET A 255 -14.77 -4.18 -3.95
N SER A 256 -14.51 -3.40 -4.99
CA SER A 256 -13.13 -3.08 -5.42
C SER A 256 -13.04 -1.67 -5.96
N PRO A 257 -13.11 -0.63 -5.09
CA PRO A 257 -13.16 0.77 -5.50
C PRO A 257 -11.82 1.31 -6.01
N THR A 258 -10.70 0.63 -5.75
CA THR A 258 -9.35 1.12 -6.09
C THR A 258 -8.53 0.07 -6.85
N MET A 259 -7.66 0.54 -7.75
CA MET A 259 -6.69 -0.28 -8.49
C MET A 259 -5.33 0.41 -8.45
N THR A 260 -4.28 -0.38 -8.27
CA THR A 260 -2.90 0.10 -8.36
C THR A 260 -2.26 -0.50 -9.61
N ALA A 261 -1.73 0.36 -10.49
CA ALA A 261 -1.06 -0.04 -11.72
C ALA A 261 0.32 0.62 -11.81
N VAL A 262 1.24 0.01 -12.56
CA VAL A 262 2.55 0.61 -12.86
C VAL A 262 2.31 1.72 -13.90
N LYS A 263 2.60 2.97 -13.54
CA LYS A 263 2.52 4.11 -14.45
C LYS A 263 3.81 4.28 -15.24
N ASP A 264 4.94 4.36 -14.51
CA ASP A 264 6.26 4.57 -15.08
C ASP A 264 7.21 3.52 -14.51
N THR A 265 7.99 2.82 -15.34
CA THR A 265 9.02 1.88 -14.88
C THR A 265 10.37 2.56 -14.65
N HIS A 266 10.54 3.77 -15.16
CA HIS A 266 11.81 4.51 -15.16
C HIS A 266 11.59 5.99 -14.80
N LEU A 267 11.00 6.23 -13.62
CA LEU A 267 10.91 7.58 -13.05
C LEU A 267 12.33 8.11 -12.75
N PRO A 268 12.74 9.28 -13.27
CA PRO A 268 14.10 9.78 -13.08
C PRO A 268 14.47 10.01 -11.62
N LEU A 269 15.66 9.58 -11.19
CA LEU A 269 16.12 9.65 -9.79
C LEU A 269 16.13 11.07 -9.21
N TYR A 270 16.40 12.11 -10.01
CA TYR A 270 16.41 13.49 -9.52
C TYR A 270 15.05 13.94 -8.97
N SER A 271 13.96 13.30 -9.41
CA SER A 271 12.61 13.59 -8.92
C SER A 271 12.35 13.01 -7.53
N LEU A 272 13.18 12.10 -7.04
CA LEU A 272 13.08 11.48 -5.71
C LEU A 272 14.18 11.99 -4.78
N PRO A 273 13.89 12.22 -3.48
CA PRO A 273 14.94 12.43 -2.49
C PRO A 273 15.77 11.15 -2.36
N PHE A 274 17.09 11.29 -2.17
CA PHE A 274 17.88 10.15 -1.71
C PHE A 274 17.35 9.73 -0.33
N PRO A 275 17.27 8.43 0.02
CA PRO A 275 16.72 8.03 1.30
C PRO A 275 17.53 8.57 2.48
N ALA A 276 16.91 8.57 3.64
CA ALA A 276 17.62 8.82 4.87
C ALA A 276 18.46 7.59 5.23
N VAL A 277 19.69 7.82 5.69
CA VAL A 277 20.64 6.77 6.08
C VAL A 277 21.04 7.03 7.52
N SER A 278 20.62 6.17 8.45
CA SER A 278 21.02 6.23 9.86
C SER A 278 22.16 5.25 10.12
N VAL A 279 23.21 5.72 10.79
CA VAL A 279 24.33 4.92 11.27
C VAL A 279 24.30 4.92 12.80
N CYS A 280 24.11 3.73 13.36
CA CYS A 280 24.00 3.48 14.79
C CYS A 280 25.19 2.64 15.27
N SER A 281 25.88 3.10 16.31
CA SER A 281 26.92 2.29 16.96
C SER A 281 26.30 1.09 17.68
N THR A 282 26.90 -0.10 17.57
CA THR A 282 26.51 -1.23 18.44
C THR A 282 26.90 -0.98 19.90
N ASP A 283 27.95 -0.20 20.14
CA ASP A 283 28.38 0.23 21.47
C ASP A 283 27.78 1.58 21.81
N LYS A 284 26.72 1.57 22.60
CA LYS A 284 25.93 2.77 22.90
C LYS A 284 26.46 3.61 24.06
N ILE A 285 27.32 3.01 24.88
CA ILE A 285 27.77 3.55 26.17
C ILE A 285 29.29 3.46 26.22
N LYS A 286 29.92 4.62 26.37
CA LYS A 286 31.33 4.75 26.72
C LYS A 286 31.49 4.56 28.23
N ARG A 287 32.23 3.54 28.63
CA ARG A 287 32.35 3.07 30.02
C ARG A 287 32.86 4.17 30.96
N GLU A 288 33.97 4.81 30.62
CA GLU A 288 34.62 5.83 31.44
C GLU A 288 33.72 7.05 31.68
N GLU A 289 33.11 7.58 30.62
CA GLU A 289 32.18 8.70 30.70
C GLU A 289 30.92 8.33 31.48
N ALA A 290 30.44 7.10 31.36
CA ALA A 290 29.30 6.61 32.12
C ALA A 290 29.60 6.55 33.62
N TYR A 291 30.74 5.99 34.03
CA TYR A 291 31.14 6.00 35.44
C TYR A 291 31.38 7.42 35.95
N ALA A 292 32.02 8.29 35.17
CA ALA A 292 32.22 9.69 35.52
C ALA A 292 30.88 10.41 35.74
N TYR A 293 29.87 10.15 34.90
CA TYR A 293 28.53 10.71 35.07
C TYR A 293 27.84 10.17 36.33
N LEU A 294 27.81 8.85 36.51
CA LEU A 294 27.09 8.19 37.60
C LEU A 294 27.72 8.40 38.97
N SER A 295 29.04 8.65 39.04
CA SER A 295 29.74 9.00 40.28
C SER A 295 29.20 10.25 40.99
N LYS A 296 28.44 11.09 40.28
CA LYS A 296 27.76 12.27 40.84
C LYS A 296 26.53 11.91 41.67
N PHE A 297 25.97 10.71 41.49
CA PHE A 297 24.74 10.25 42.12
C PHE A 297 24.99 9.13 43.12
N VAL A 298 26.00 8.29 42.89
CA VAL A 298 26.31 7.13 43.74
C VAL A 298 27.78 7.08 44.12
N ASN A 299 28.08 6.54 45.30
CA ASN A 299 29.46 6.38 45.76
C ASN A 299 30.09 5.11 45.19
N LEU A 300 30.83 5.26 44.09
CA LEU A 300 31.48 4.16 43.36
C LEU A 300 32.67 3.51 44.10
N THR A 301 33.04 3.98 45.29
CA THR A 301 34.08 3.33 46.11
C THR A 301 33.58 2.07 46.81
N ASP A 302 32.26 1.90 46.92
CA ASP A 302 31.65 0.68 47.46
C ASP A 302 31.56 -0.37 46.37
N ASP A 303 32.23 -1.51 46.56
CA ASP A 303 32.29 -2.62 45.60
C ASP A 303 30.90 -3.12 45.17
N LYS A 304 29.92 -3.13 46.10
CA LYS A 304 28.55 -3.58 45.78
C LYS A 304 27.80 -2.56 44.93
N ILE A 305 28.00 -1.27 45.19
CA ILE A 305 27.43 -0.20 44.37
C ILE A 305 28.08 -0.22 42.99
N HIS A 306 29.40 -0.44 42.93
CA HIS A 306 30.13 -0.54 41.67
C HIS A 306 29.62 -1.71 40.80
N GLU A 307 29.41 -2.88 41.39
CA GLU A 307 28.83 -4.06 40.72
C GLU A 307 27.39 -3.77 40.24
N GLY A 308 26.56 -3.16 41.10
CA GLY A 308 25.20 -2.78 40.71
C GLY A 308 25.15 -1.77 39.57
N VAL A 309 26.10 -0.81 39.53
CA VAL A 309 26.25 0.12 38.40
C VAL A 309 26.69 -0.61 37.13
N ASP A 310 27.63 -1.55 37.20
CA ASP A 310 28.04 -2.34 36.03
C ASP A 310 26.82 -3.09 35.44
N HIS A 311 26.01 -3.72 36.29
CA HIS A 311 24.77 -4.35 35.84
C HIS A 311 23.77 -3.36 35.23
N PHE A 312 23.58 -2.18 35.83
CA PHE A 312 22.74 -1.14 35.25
C PHE A 312 23.23 -0.71 33.86
N LEU A 313 24.55 -0.51 33.68
CA LEU A 313 25.14 -0.14 32.39
C LEU A 313 24.94 -1.23 31.33
N ASN A 314 25.07 -2.51 31.72
CA ASN A 314 24.77 -3.63 30.82
C ASN A 314 23.28 -3.65 30.41
N ALA A 315 22.37 -3.37 31.35
CA ALA A 315 20.95 -3.25 31.06
C ALA A 315 20.67 -2.09 30.07
N MET A 316 21.29 -0.93 30.30
CA MET A 316 21.13 0.24 29.42
C MET A 316 21.73 0.04 28.03
N ALA A 317 22.82 -0.72 27.90
CA ALA A 317 23.38 -1.09 26.59
C ALA A 317 22.38 -1.92 25.75
N LEU A 318 21.55 -2.72 26.42
CA LEU A 318 20.50 -3.56 25.82
C LEU A 318 19.14 -2.84 25.69
N PHE A 319 19.02 -1.59 26.16
CA PHE A 319 17.77 -0.83 26.08
C PHE A 319 17.47 -0.38 24.64
N GLN A 320 16.82 -1.28 23.90
CA GLN A 320 16.29 -1.07 22.56
C GLN A 320 15.18 -2.07 22.27
N HIS A 321 14.25 -1.71 21.40
CA HIS A 321 13.33 -2.67 20.82
C HIS A 321 14.07 -3.56 19.78
N PRO A 322 13.75 -4.86 19.62
CA PRO A 322 12.85 -5.73 20.41
C PRO A 322 13.55 -6.45 21.58
N MET A 323 14.63 -5.88 22.12
CA MET A 323 15.56 -6.58 23.02
C MET A 323 15.34 -6.31 24.51
N TYR A 324 14.27 -5.62 24.91
CA TYR A 324 14.09 -5.22 26.31
C TYR A 324 14.07 -6.39 27.29
N SER A 325 13.55 -7.55 26.88
CA SER A 325 13.52 -8.74 27.74
C SER A 325 14.90 -9.19 28.21
N ARG A 326 15.96 -8.90 27.45
CA ARG A 326 17.35 -9.25 27.81
C ARG A 326 17.91 -8.38 28.95
N MET A 327 17.22 -7.31 29.31
CA MET A 327 17.61 -6.43 30.41
C MET A 327 17.30 -7.00 31.79
N ILE A 328 16.24 -7.83 31.90
CA ILE A 328 15.70 -8.32 33.18
C ILE A 328 16.80 -8.89 34.10
N PRO A 329 17.68 -9.80 33.64
CA PRO A 329 18.69 -10.40 34.51
C PRO A 329 19.72 -9.38 35.06
N PHE A 330 19.96 -8.29 34.33
CA PHE A 330 20.85 -7.22 34.75
C PHE A 330 20.16 -6.23 35.70
N LEU A 331 18.89 -5.92 35.45
CA LEU A 331 18.10 -5.06 36.32
C LEU A 331 17.90 -5.70 37.70
N GLU A 332 17.59 -7.00 37.76
CA GLU A 332 17.46 -7.73 39.03
C GLU A 332 18.75 -7.69 39.86
N LYS A 333 19.91 -7.87 39.21
CA LYS A 333 21.22 -7.81 39.88
C LYS A 333 21.67 -6.40 40.25
N SER A 334 21.14 -5.37 39.60
CA SER A 334 21.41 -3.97 39.95
C SER A 334 20.87 -3.63 41.35
N GLY A 335 19.84 -4.35 41.81
CA GLY A 335 19.36 -4.29 43.19
C GLY A 335 18.96 -2.87 43.63
N LYS A 336 19.44 -2.45 44.81
CA LYS A 336 19.08 -1.15 45.42
C LYS A 336 19.63 0.06 44.65
N VAL A 337 20.67 -0.12 43.83
CA VAL A 337 21.30 0.95 43.05
C VAL A 337 20.29 1.62 42.10
N LEU A 338 19.29 0.88 41.61
CA LEU A 338 18.24 1.46 40.76
C LEU A 338 17.49 2.61 41.46
N GLY A 339 17.25 2.50 42.77
CA GLY A 339 16.62 3.55 43.56
C GLY A 339 17.48 4.79 43.71
N ASP A 340 18.79 4.60 43.93
CA ASP A 340 19.76 5.71 44.00
C ASP A 340 19.90 6.43 42.66
N LEU A 341 19.73 5.69 41.55
CA LEU A 341 19.76 6.21 40.18
C LEU A 341 18.41 6.75 39.68
N ALA A 342 17.35 6.73 40.48
CA ALA A 342 16.03 7.23 40.08
C ALA A 342 16.03 8.72 39.70
N ALA A 343 16.92 9.52 40.29
CA ALA A 343 17.07 10.94 39.99
C ALA A 343 17.82 11.23 38.67
N VAL A 344 18.40 10.21 38.03
CA VAL A 344 19.15 10.38 36.78
C VAL A 344 18.20 10.60 35.62
N ASN A 345 18.34 11.73 34.91
CA ASN A 345 17.69 11.89 33.61
C ASN A 345 18.35 10.96 32.58
N LEU A 346 17.70 9.84 32.28
CA LEU A 346 18.22 8.83 31.36
C LEU A 346 18.47 9.38 29.95
N THR A 347 17.72 10.40 29.51
CA THR A 347 17.94 11.02 28.19
C THR A 347 19.27 11.75 28.14
N ASP A 348 19.55 12.57 29.16
CA ASP A 348 20.80 13.34 29.23
C ASP A 348 21.99 12.43 29.48
N PHE A 349 21.82 11.42 30.34
CA PHE A 349 22.83 10.39 30.58
C PHE A 349 23.20 9.68 29.28
N MET A 350 22.22 9.09 28.59
CA MET A 350 22.46 8.35 27.35
C MET A 350 23.02 9.25 26.23
N PHE A 351 22.64 10.53 26.22
CA PHE A 351 23.20 11.51 25.27
C PHE A 351 24.69 11.77 25.51
N GLN A 352 25.12 11.87 26.77
CA GLN A 352 26.52 12.18 27.12
C GLN A 352 27.46 10.98 26.96
N VAL A 353 26.96 9.76 27.17
CA VAL A 353 27.78 8.54 27.12
C VAL A 353 27.81 7.89 25.75
N THR A 354 27.00 8.35 24.79
CA THR A 354 27.00 7.78 23.44
C THR A 354 28.20 8.28 22.63
N PRO A 355 28.73 7.48 21.68
CA PRO A 355 29.80 7.94 20.81
C PRO A 355 29.42 9.20 20.02
N THR A 356 30.35 10.15 19.99
CA THR A 356 30.22 11.40 19.24
C THR A 356 30.42 11.17 17.75
N CYS A 357 29.96 12.11 16.92
CA CYS A 357 30.09 12.02 15.48
C CYS A 357 31.57 11.84 15.04
N ASP A 358 32.49 12.59 15.63
CA ASP A 358 33.92 12.52 15.30
C ASP A 358 34.57 11.20 15.73
N GLU A 359 34.00 10.49 16.70
CA GLU A 359 34.47 9.16 17.12
C GLU A 359 34.00 8.06 16.16
N ILE A 360 32.85 8.24 15.51
CA ILE A 360 32.28 7.27 14.57
C ILE A 360 32.85 7.43 13.16
N PHE A 361 32.88 8.66 12.66
CA PHE A 361 33.15 8.92 11.26
C PHE A 361 34.60 9.35 11.00
N ASN A 362 35.20 8.81 9.95
CA ASN A 362 36.52 9.20 9.45
C ASN A 362 36.39 10.20 8.28
N ARG A 363 35.79 9.76 7.18
CA ARG A 363 35.56 10.58 5.97
C ARG A 363 34.23 10.24 5.32
N CYS A 364 33.62 11.22 4.67
CA CYS A 364 32.35 11.06 3.98
C CYS A 364 32.42 11.67 2.59
N PHE A 365 31.81 10.99 1.63
CA PHE A 365 31.64 11.45 0.26
C PHE A 365 30.17 11.40 -0.12
N TRP A 366 29.71 12.43 -0.83
CA TRP A 366 28.38 12.48 -1.40
C TRP A 366 28.51 12.88 -2.87
N ILE A 367 28.08 11.99 -3.77
CA ILE A 367 28.21 12.14 -5.23
C ILE A 367 29.68 12.44 -5.60
N GLY A 368 30.60 11.62 -5.08
CA GLY A 368 32.05 11.73 -5.30
C GLY A 368 32.74 12.96 -4.67
N LYS A 369 32.01 13.88 -4.02
CA LYS A 369 32.60 15.06 -3.36
C LYS A 369 32.79 14.78 -1.88
N SER A 370 33.95 15.17 -1.34
CA SER A 370 34.24 15.03 0.09
C SER A 370 33.47 16.07 0.91
N TYR A 371 32.92 15.64 2.04
CA TYR A 371 32.22 16.48 3.03
C TYR A 371 32.72 16.18 4.44
N ASN A 372 32.59 17.18 5.32
CA ASN A 372 32.69 16.94 6.75
C ASN A 372 31.51 16.07 7.19
N CYS A 373 31.80 14.90 7.77
CA CYS A 373 30.78 13.94 8.18
C CYS A 373 29.78 14.52 9.18
N CYS A 374 30.22 15.34 10.13
CA CYS A 374 29.37 15.90 11.19
C CYS A 374 28.53 17.10 10.73
N GLN A 375 28.79 17.61 9.53
CA GLN A 375 27.87 18.50 8.83
C GLN A 375 26.85 17.72 7.99
N LEU A 376 27.25 16.56 7.48
CA LEU A 376 26.47 15.71 6.60
C LEU A 376 25.45 14.84 7.38
N PHE A 377 25.86 14.34 8.54
CA PHE A 377 25.09 13.51 9.44
C PHE A 377 24.67 14.32 10.67
N ARG A 378 23.41 14.15 11.08
CA ARG A 378 22.83 14.82 12.25
C ARG A 378 22.35 13.82 13.27
N GLN A 379 22.36 14.21 14.54
CA GLN A 379 21.92 13.32 15.61
C GLN A 379 20.44 12.96 15.44
N GLN A 380 20.17 11.66 15.39
CA GLN A 380 18.87 11.06 15.21
C GLN A 380 18.51 10.27 16.46
N ARG A 381 17.25 10.41 16.88
CA ARG A 381 16.64 9.51 17.86
C ARG A 381 16.01 8.33 17.13
N THR A 382 16.27 7.11 17.59
CA THR A 382 15.73 5.86 17.01
C THR A 382 15.32 4.92 18.12
N GLU A 383 14.61 3.83 17.80
CA GLU A 383 14.32 2.77 18.78
C GLU A 383 15.58 1.96 19.21
N GLU A 384 16.72 2.19 18.55
CA GLU A 384 18.04 1.67 18.96
C GLU A 384 18.78 2.62 19.90
N GLY A 385 18.33 3.87 20.06
CA GLY A 385 18.96 4.88 20.89
C GLY A 385 19.34 6.14 20.09
N PHE A 386 20.51 6.70 20.37
CA PHE A 386 21.03 7.85 19.64
C PHE A 386 21.93 7.39 18.50
N CYS A 387 21.59 7.81 17.28
CA CYS A 387 22.32 7.51 16.06
C CYS A 387 22.63 8.79 15.28
N TYR A 388 23.24 8.65 14.10
CA TYR A 388 23.49 9.76 13.21
C TYR A 388 22.87 9.49 11.84
N SER A 389 21.99 10.39 11.38
CA SER A 389 21.28 10.25 10.12
C SER A 389 21.71 11.28 9.09
N PHE A 390 21.95 10.80 7.89
CA PHE A 390 22.04 11.57 6.65
C PHE A 390 20.64 11.75 6.06
N ASN A 391 20.34 12.94 5.56
CA ASN A 391 19.12 13.27 4.79
C ASN A 391 17.78 12.91 5.47
N SER A 392 17.72 12.94 6.81
CA SER A 392 16.51 12.67 7.60
C SER A 392 15.86 13.96 8.09
N LEU A 393 14.56 14.15 7.85
CA LEU A 393 13.75 15.25 8.37
C LEU A 393 13.36 15.06 9.85
N THR A 394 13.43 13.83 10.36
CA THR A 394 13.12 13.52 11.77
C THR A 394 14.35 13.66 12.68
N SER A 395 15.53 13.93 12.12
CA SER A 395 16.75 14.19 12.89
C SER A 395 16.70 15.55 13.59
N ARG A 396 17.49 15.73 14.66
CA ARG A 396 17.52 16.97 15.45
C ARG A 396 18.03 18.13 14.59
N HIS A 397 17.10 18.97 14.12
CA HIS A 397 17.39 20.27 13.51
C HIS A 397 17.33 21.38 14.57
N ASP A 398 18.10 22.45 14.35
CA ASP A 398 17.78 23.76 14.93
C ASP A 398 16.32 24.11 14.56
N ASP A 399 15.57 24.77 15.45
CA ASP A 399 14.11 24.90 15.48
C ASP A 399 13.40 25.27 14.14
N TYR A 400 14.13 25.69 13.12
CA TYR A 400 13.64 26.21 11.84
C TYR A 400 13.05 25.15 10.89
N CYS A 401 13.64 23.96 10.74
CA CYS A 401 13.09 22.96 9.79
C CYS A 401 11.81 22.27 10.31
N ARG A 402 11.46 22.45 11.59
CA ARG A 402 10.16 22.02 12.15
C ARG A 402 8.97 22.78 11.55
N ALA A 403 9.16 24.03 11.12
CA ALA A 403 8.10 24.85 10.55
C ALA A 403 7.67 24.38 9.14
N VAL A 404 8.55 23.68 8.40
CA VAL A 404 8.27 23.15 7.06
C VAL A 404 7.38 21.89 7.12
N GLY A 405 7.38 21.17 8.25
CA GLY A 405 6.45 20.06 8.52
C GLY A 405 4.99 20.48 8.70
N ASN A 406 4.69 21.80 8.81
CA ASN A 406 3.32 22.33 8.93
C ASN A 406 2.63 22.58 7.57
N LEU A 407 3.28 22.31 6.44
CA LEU A 407 2.62 22.42 5.12
C LEU A 407 2.07 21.07 4.67
N GLY A 408 0.83 20.78 5.09
CA GLY A 408 -0.02 19.71 4.57
C GLY A 408 -0.46 19.92 3.11
N SER A 409 0.48 20.22 2.21
CA SER A 409 0.21 20.32 0.77
C SER A 409 1.45 19.90 -0.01
N TYR A 410 1.67 18.59 -0.09
CA TYR A 410 2.62 17.99 -1.03
C TYR A 410 1.86 17.11 -2.02
N SER A 411 0.94 17.73 -2.78
CA SER A 411 0.23 17.06 -3.88
C SER A 411 1.03 17.03 -5.19
N GLU A 412 2.25 17.56 -5.23
CA GLU A 412 3.08 17.53 -6.43
C GLU A 412 4.54 17.26 -6.09
N PHE A 413 5.16 16.31 -6.79
CA PHE A 413 6.62 16.19 -6.95
C PHE A 413 7.18 17.39 -7.75
N ARG A 414 6.86 18.62 -7.34
CA ARG A 414 7.58 19.81 -7.80
C ARG A 414 8.79 20.01 -6.90
N PRO A 415 10.01 20.16 -7.47
CA PRO A 415 11.15 20.58 -6.67
C PRO A 415 10.80 21.92 -6.02
N PRO A 416 11.01 22.10 -4.69
CA PRO A 416 10.79 23.40 -4.07
C PRO A 416 11.83 24.37 -4.62
N SER A 417 11.48 25.09 -5.69
CA SER A 417 12.06 26.40 -5.94
C SER A 417 11.50 27.32 -4.85
N GLU A 418 12.36 27.76 -3.93
CA GLU A 418 12.11 28.85 -2.96
C GLU A 418 11.65 28.48 -1.51
N ALA A 419 11.97 27.29 -1.00
CA ALA A 419 12.02 27.05 0.47
C ALA A 419 13.48 26.86 0.92
N ASN A 420 14.16 27.97 1.20
CA ASN A 420 15.62 28.10 1.11
C ASN A 420 16.51 27.38 2.15
N ASP A 421 16.02 26.61 3.13
CA ASP A 421 16.89 26.24 4.27
C ASP A 421 16.84 24.77 4.76
N CYS A 422 16.14 23.86 4.07
CA CYS A 422 16.25 22.41 4.35
C CYS A 422 16.11 21.54 3.07
N PRO A 423 16.95 21.74 2.04
CA PRO A 423 16.83 20.98 0.80
C PRO A 423 17.24 19.52 1.01
N LEU A 424 16.30 18.60 0.77
CA LEU A 424 16.58 17.17 0.70
C LEU A 424 17.60 16.90 -0.42
N ARG A 425 18.61 16.10 -0.10
CA ARG A 425 19.64 15.70 -1.06
C ARG A 425 19.05 14.69 -2.04
N ARG A 426 19.44 14.84 -3.30
CA ARG A 426 18.97 14.06 -4.46
C ARG A 426 20.20 13.71 -5.28
N ASN A 427 20.16 12.60 -6.01
CA ASN A 427 21.18 12.27 -7.00
C ASN A 427 20.50 11.90 -8.33
N THR A 428 21.31 11.77 -9.38
CA THR A 428 20.83 11.53 -10.74
C THR A 428 21.39 10.24 -11.34
N ALA A 429 22.29 9.58 -10.64
CA ALA A 429 23.10 8.49 -11.17
C ALA A 429 22.98 7.24 -10.28
N ALA A 430 23.14 6.08 -10.90
CA ALA A 430 23.17 4.78 -10.26
C ALA A 430 24.59 4.21 -10.24
N GLY A 431 24.81 3.19 -9.40
CA GLY A 431 26.09 2.49 -9.28
C GLY A 431 27.00 2.98 -8.14
N SER A 432 28.03 2.19 -7.86
CA SER A 432 28.99 2.44 -6.77
C SER A 432 29.60 3.85 -6.88
N SER A 433 29.81 4.49 -5.73
CA SER A 433 30.35 5.86 -5.62
C SER A 433 29.44 6.98 -6.17
N SER A 434 28.26 6.67 -6.73
CA SER A 434 27.30 7.70 -7.20
C SER A 434 26.43 8.29 -6.08
N GLY A 435 26.36 7.60 -4.94
CA GLY A 435 25.55 7.97 -3.79
C GLY A 435 26.38 8.46 -2.60
N LEU A 436 26.18 7.80 -1.46
CA LEU A 436 26.82 8.11 -0.18
C LEU A 436 27.90 7.08 0.12
N GLU A 437 29.13 7.54 0.33
CA GLU A 437 30.25 6.72 0.79
C GLU A 437 30.75 7.22 2.15
N VAL A 438 30.91 6.30 3.10
CA VAL A 438 31.26 6.63 4.49
C VAL A 438 32.37 5.71 4.98
N PHE A 439 33.43 6.31 5.50
CA PHE A 439 34.55 5.62 6.12
C PHE A 439 34.45 5.75 7.63
N LEU A 440 34.48 4.62 8.33
CA LEU A 440 34.22 4.53 9.77
C LEU A 440 35.52 4.35 10.55
N LYS A 441 35.54 4.83 11.79
CA LYS A 441 36.66 4.68 12.73
C LYS A 441 36.52 3.42 13.57
N SER A 442 37.63 2.98 14.16
CA SER A 442 37.64 1.85 15.10
C SER A 442 36.96 2.20 16.41
N PHE A 443 36.37 1.21 17.05
CA PHE A 443 35.97 1.30 18.45
C PHE A 443 37.18 1.35 19.39
N ASN A 444 37.06 2.14 20.46
CA ASN A 444 37.97 2.05 21.59
C ASN A 444 37.57 0.86 22.48
N ILE A 445 38.23 -0.29 22.27
CA ILE A 445 37.90 -1.56 22.95
C ILE A 445 37.98 -1.43 24.47
N SER A 446 38.94 -0.66 25.01
CA SER A 446 39.09 -0.45 26.46
C SER A 446 37.94 0.31 27.09
N ASN A 447 37.22 1.14 26.31
CA ASN A 447 36.11 1.96 26.81
C ASN A 447 34.72 1.30 26.59
N ARG A 448 34.68 0.01 26.29
CA ARG A 448 33.43 -0.76 26.10
C ARG A 448 32.92 -1.33 27.43
N ILE A 449 31.61 -1.60 27.49
CA ILE A 449 31.01 -2.39 28.56
C ILE A 449 31.28 -3.88 28.25
N VAL A 450 32.20 -4.51 28.98
CA VAL A 450 32.77 -5.83 28.68
C VAL A 450 31.91 -7.01 29.19
N ASN A 451 31.04 -6.78 30.19
CA ASN A 451 30.46 -7.85 31.01
C ASN A 451 29.15 -8.50 30.52
N ALA A 452 28.64 -8.16 29.34
CA ALA A 452 27.49 -8.85 28.79
C ALA A 452 27.94 -10.14 28.06
N ASN A 453 28.17 -11.23 28.80
CA ASN A 453 28.13 -12.66 28.39
C ASN A 453 28.18 -12.99 26.87
N ASN A 454 29.11 -12.45 26.07
CA ASN A 454 29.05 -12.51 24.60
C ASN A 454 27.68 -12.10 23.98
N THR A 455 26.82 -11.38 24.71
CA THR A 455 25.47 -10.98 24.28
C THR A 455 25.43 -9.60 23.64
N ILE A 456 26.41 -8.73 23.91
CA ILE A 456 26.65 -7.54 23.09
C ILE A 456 27.27 -8.04 21.78
N GLY A 457 26.55 -7.86 20.68
CA GLY A 457 26.92 -8.39 19.37
C GLY A 457 28.28 -7.93 18.86
N ILE A 458 28.62 -8.42 17.67
CA ILE A 458 29.87 -8.11 16.99
C ILE A 458 30.05 -6.58 16.92
N PRO A 459 31.21 -6.03 17.37
CA PRO A 459 31.46 -4.59 17.35
C PRO A 459 31.36 -4.07 15.92
N GLY A 460 30.56 -3.04 15.71
CA GLY A 460 30.30 -2.53 14.39
C GLY A 460 29.28 -1.40 14.39
N TYR A 461 28.80 -1.09 13.20
CA TYR A 461 27.82 -0.05 12.98
C TYR A 461 26.62 -0.62 12.24
N ARG A 462 25.43 -0.41 12.76
CA ARG A 462 24.19 -0.76 12.09
C ARG A 462 23.75 0.39 11.20
N VAL A 463 23.44 0.07 9.95
CA VAL A 463 23.00 1.02 8.93
C VAL A 463 21.54 0.76 8.58
N GLN A 464 20.70 1.77 8.69
CA GLN A 464 19.28 1.71 8.40
C GLN A 464 18.94 2.69 7.27
N ILE A 465 18.13 2.22 6.31
CA ILE A 465 17.66 3.02 5.17
C ILE A 465 16.14 3.19 5.30
N PHE A 466 15.66 4.43 5.24
CA PHE A 466 14.24 4.73 5.43
C PHE A 466 13.84 5.99 4.66
N TYR A 467 12.52 6.22 4.52
CA TYR A 467 12.03 7.43 3.89
C TYR A 467 12.30 8.66 4.77
N VAL A 468 12.61 9.79 4.13
CA VAL A 468 13.16 10.98 4.79
C VAL A 468 12.28 11.56 5.90
N ALA A 469 10.97 11.34 5.86
CA ALA A 469 10.01 11.80 6.87
C ALA A 469 9.57 10.69 7.86
N GLU A 470 10.10 9.48 7.74
CA GLU A 470 9.78 8.37 8.65
C GLU A 470 10.69 8.36 9.87
N TYR A 471 10.16 7.84 10.98
CA TYR A 471 10.97 7.56 12.16
C TYR A 471 11.69 6.22 12.01
N PRO A 472 12.99 6.10 12.33
CA PRO A 472 13.72 4.84 12.14
C PRO A 472 13.32 3.78 13.17
N GLU A 473 12.83 2.65 12.67
CA GLU A 473 12.51 1.46 13.46
C GLU A 473 13.78 0.62 13.74
N ALA A 474 13.89 0.11 14.96
CA ALA A 474 15.01 -0.75 15.36
C ALA A 474 14.94 -2.14 14.71
N GLY A 475 16.10 -2.74 14.47
CA GLY A 475 16.20 -4.12 13.96
C GLY A 475 16.06 -4.28 12.44
N MET A 476 15.76 -3.20 11.70
CA MET A 476 15.63 -3.19 10.24
C MET A 476 16.90 -2.78 9.47
N GLY A 477 18.10 -3.00 10.03
CA GLY A 477 19.36 -2.52 9.45
C GLY A 477 20.48 -3.56 9.33
N SER A 478 21.39 -3.31 8.40
CA SER A 478 22.56 -4.15 8.13
C SER A 478 23.74 -3.77 9.02
N LEU A 479 24.45 -4.76 9.55
CA LEU A 479 25.64 -4.56 10.37
C LEU A 479 26.89 -4.52 9.48
N VAL A 480 27.70 -3.47 9.60
CA VAL A 480 29.10 -3.50 9.15
C VAL A 480 29.97 -3.76 10.37
N GLU A 481 30.76 -4.83 10.33
CA GLU A 481 31.69 -5.17 11.40
C GLU A 481 32.85 -4.16 11.40
N SER A 482 33.34 -3.83 12.59
CA SER A 482 34.47 -2.91 12.78
C SER A 482 35.80 -3.61 12.48
N GLU A 483 35.98 -4.02 11.23
CA GLU A 483 37.20 -4.64 10.72
C GLU A 483 37.80 -3.80 9.58
N LYS A 484 39.14 -3.84 9.46
CA LYS A 484 39.86 -3.07 8.45
C LYS A 484 39.54 -3.53 7.04
N GLY A 485 39.25 -2.57 6.16
CA GLY A 485 38.99 -2.84 4.74
C GLY A 485 37.68 -3.59 4.44
N VAL A 486 36.83 -3.88 5.44
CA VAL A 486 35.50 -4.44 5.20
C VAL A 486 34.59 -3.35 4.64
N LYS A 487 34.02 -3.60 3.45
CA LYS A 487 33.12 -2.68 2.74
C LYS A 487 31.73 -3.30 2.63
N LEU A 488 30.76 -2.65 3.25
CA LEU A 488 29.33 -2.93 3.12
C LEU A 488 28.77 -2.11 1.97
N VAL A 489 28.32 -2.80 0.93
CA VAL A 489 27.65 -2.23 -0.23
C VAL A 489 26.15 -2.38 -0.08
N ILE A 490 25.43 -1.25 -0.03
CA ILE A 490 23.97 -1.20 0.05
C ILE A 490 23.42 -0.64 -1.26
N THR A 491 22.77 -1.51 -2.02
CA THR A 491 22.16 -1.17 -3.29
C THR A 491 20.67 -0.88 -3.10
N ILE A 492 20.21 0.29 -3.54
CA ILE A 492 18.85 0.79 -3.30
C ILE A 492 18.01 0.69 -4.56
N LYS A 493 16.81 0.12 -4.44
CA LYS A 493 15.77 0.05 -5.47
C LYS A 493 14.56 0.87 -5.00
N PRO A 494 14.43 2.12 -5.47
CA PRO A 494 13.30 2.97 -5.09
C PRO A 494 12.03 2.56 -5.84
N SER A 495 10.93 2.55 -5.12
CA SER A 495 9.59 2.53 -5.69
C SER A 495 8.72 3.60 -5.05
N VAL A 496 7.81 4.19 -5.82
CA VAL A 496 6.89 5.21 -5.32
C VAL A 496 5.46 4.83 -5.68
N THR A 497 4.55 4.97 -4.72
CA THR A 497 3.12 4.81 -4.94
C THR A 497 2.44 6.15 -4.74
N ILE A 498 1.78 6.64 -5.78
CA ILE A 498 1.01 7.89 -5.76
C ILE A 498 -0.46 7.56 -5.97
N SER A 499 -1.30 7.98 -5.04
CA SER A 499 -2.75 7.91 -5.15
C SER A 499 -3.29 9.17 -5.81
N THR A 500 -4.25 9.05 -6.73
CA THR A 500 -4.89 10.21 -7.37
C THR A 500 -5.78 10.98 -6.38
N GLU A 501 -6.13 12.22 -6.74
CA GLU A 501 -7.07 13.02 -5.94
C GLU A 501 -8.46 12.36 -5.83
N ALA A 502 -8.86 11.55 -6.83
CA ALA A 502 -10.12 10.80 -6.77
C ALA A 502 -10.17 9.82 -5.58
N ILE A 503 -9.03 9.22 -5.21
CA ILE A 503 -8.91 8.36 -4.02
C ILE A 503 -9.13 9.16 -2.74
N ARG A 504 -8.77 10.45 -2.73
CA ARG A 504 -8.94 11.32 -1.57
C ARG A 504 -10.41 11.55 -1.21
N HIS A 505 -11.28 11.52 -2.21
CA HIS A 505 -12.72 11.66 -2.03
C HIS A 505 -13.43 10.38 -1.57
N LEU A 506 -12.76 9.23 -1.57
CA LEU A 506 -13.29 8.00 -0.99
C LEU A 506 -13.22 8.02 0.53
N ASP A 507 -14.18 7.37 1.18
CA ASP A 507 -14.13 7.15 2.62
C ASP A 507 -12.91 6.28 2.98
N ILE A 508 -12.37 6.50 4.19
CA ILE A 508 -11.20 5.77 4.69
C ILE A 508 -11.47 4.25 4.71
N ASN A 509 -12.70 3.83 5.00
CA ASN A 509 -13.10 2.42 5.03
C ASN A 509 -13.20 1.79 3.63
N ASP A 510 -13.29 2.60 2.57
CA ASP A 510 -13.35 2.10 1.18
C ASP A 510 -11.95 2.05 0.56
N ARG A 511 -11.08 3.02 0.88
CA ARG A 511 -9.72 3.11 0.33
C ARG A 511 -8.63 2.43 1.17
N PHE A 512 -8.91 2.14 2.45
CA PHE A 512 -8.02 1.45 3.40
C PHE A 512 -6.61 2.05 3.52
N CYS A 513 -6.47 3.37 3.38
CA CYS A 513 -5.20 4.07 3.57
C CYS A 513 -5.43 5.51 4.05
N TYR A 514 -4.40 6.07 4.69
CA TYR A 514 -4.34 7.49 5.04
C TYR A 514 -3.36 8.23 4.15
N PHE A 515 -3.73 9.43 3.72
CA PHE A 515 -2.75 10.36 3.16
C PHE A 515 -1.83 10.89 4.27
N PRO A 516 -0.58 11.27 3.94
CA PRO A 516 0.41 11.69 4.93
C PRO A 516 -0.02 12.85 5.84
N ASP A 517 -1.01 13.65 5.42
CA ASP A 517 -1.49 14.86 6.10
C ASP A 517 -2.85 14.68 6.81
N GLU A 518 -3.46 13.50 6.77
CA GLU A 518 -4.80 13.27 7.35
C GLU A 518 -4.79 12.89 8.83
N GLN A 519 -3.66 12.39 9.32
CA GLN A 519 -3.50 11.94 10.70
C GLN A 519 -2.26 12.57 11.32
N SER A 520 -2.44 13.20 12.47
CA SER A 520 -1.32 13.73 13.25
C SER A 520 -0.74 12.63 14.14
N LEU A 521 0.59 12.52 14.14
CA LEU A 521 1.33 11.65 15.07
C LEU A 521 2.06 12.51 16.10
N SER A 522 2.24 11.96 17.30
CA SER A 522 3.01 12.56 18.39
C SER A 522 4.52 12.49 18.17
N ILE A 523 5.01 11.58 17.31
CA ILE A 523 6.45 11.36 17.05
C ILE A 523 6.94 11.88 15.70
N SER A 524 6.04 12.20 14.76
CA SER A 524 6.37 12.68 13.42
C SER A 524 5.30 13.64 12.90
N TYR A 525 5.71 14.60 12.07
CA TYR A 525 4.80 15.58 11.46
C TYR A 525 3.99 15.00 10.28
N SER A 526 4.46 13.91 9.69
CA SER A 526 3.83 13.27 8.54
C SER A 526 3.40 11.87 8.94
N TYR A 527 2.16 11.51 8.62
CA TYR A 527 1.69 10.14 8.80
C TYR A 527 2.49 9.20 7.89
N SER A 528 2.98 8.11 8.49
CA SER A 528 3.32 6.90 7.78
C SER A 528 2.88 5.71 8.62
N GLN A 529 2.55 4.59 7.98
CA GLN A 529 2.13 3.39 8.70
C GLN A 529 3.20 2.96 9.73
N LYS A 530 4.48 2.99 9.36
CA LYS A 530 5.60 2.65 10.26
C LYS A 530 5.65 3.57 11.48
N SER A 531 5.52 4.88 11.27
CA SER A 531 5.50 5.86 12.36
C SER A 531 4.28 5.65 13.28
N CYS A 532 3.12 5.30 12.72
CA CYS A 532 1.92 4.95 13.49
C CYS A 532 2.13 3.69 14.36
N LEU A 533 2.78 2.65 13.83
CA LEU A 533 3.06 1.42 14.57
C LEU A 533 4.02 1.64 15.74
N ILE A 534 5.04 2.48 15.55
CA ILE A 534 5.95 2.93 16.63
C ILE A 534 5.15 3.67 17.71
N GLU A 535 4.29 4.61 17.30
CA GLU A 535 3.44 5.36 18.23
C GLU A 535 2.43 4.47 18.97
N CYS A 536 1.91 3.43 18.31
CA CYS A 536 1.03 2.45 18.93
C CYS A 536 1.72 1.71 20.09
N ARG A 537 2.96 1.25 19.89
CA ARG A 537 3.79 0.65 20.95
C ARG A 537 4.07 1.63 22.08
N LEU A 538 4.36 2.88 21.74
CA LEU A 538 4.57 3.94 22.73
C LEU A 538 3.31 4.22 23.56
N ASN A 539 2.14 4.25 22.93
CA ASN A 539 0.86 4.42 23.60
C ASN A 539 0.52 3.26 24.52
N HIS A 540 0.91 2.03 24.15
CA HIS A 540 0.82 0.87 25.03
C HIS A 540 1.68 1.06 26.28
N LEU A 541 2.97 1.39 26.11
CA LEU A 541 3.88 1.67 27.22
C LEU A 541 3.40 2.82 28.11
N LYS A 542 2.84 3.88 27.53
CA LYS A 542 2.21 4.98 28.28
C LYS A 542 1.06 4.49 29.17
N LYS A 543 0.29 3.51 28.70
CA LYS A 543 -0.85 2.96 29.45
C LYS A 543 -0.41 2.02 30.57
N VAL A 544 0.54 1.11 30.30
CA VAL A 544 0.98 0.08 31.27
C VAL A 544 2.06 0.59 32.22
N CYS A 545 3.08 1.29 31.71
CA CYS A 545 4.23 1.76 32.50
C CYS A 545 4.16 3.24 32.90
N ARG A 546 3.24 4.03 32.32
CA ARG A 546 3.07 5.49 32.60
C ARG A 546 4.30 6.36 32.34
N CYS A 547 5.26 5.83 31.60
CA CYS A 547 6.48 6.51 31.22
C CYS A 547 6.89 6.07 29.80
N ARG A 548 7.89 6.74 29.22
CA ARG A 548 8.40 6.44 27.88
C ARG A 548 9.90 6.15 27.85
N PRO A 549 10.38 5.36 26.88
CA PRO A 549 11.81 5.24 26.58
C PRO A 549 12.50 6.60 26.37
N TYR A 550 13.79 6.69 26.76
CA TYR A 550 14.57 7.94 26.73
C TYR A 550 14.75 8.51 25.32
N TYR A 551 14.77 7.65 24.31
CA TYR A 551 15.08 8.04 22.94
C TYR A 551 13.86 8.65 22.24
N PHE A 552 12.62 8.44 22.68
CA PHE A 552 11.49 9.13 22.06
C PHE A 552 11.53 10.63 22.36
N ASN A 553 11.14 11.46 21.40
CA ASN A 553 10.92 12.89 21.62
C ASN A 553 9.53 13.22 21.11
N LEU A 554 8.58 13.37 22.03
CA LEU A 554 7.21 13.69 21.67
C LEU A 554 7.13 15.17 21.27
N LEU A 555 6.37 15.47 20.22
CA LEU A 555 6.02 16.84 19.84
C LEU A 555 5.34 17.58 21.00
N GLU A 556 4.51 16.85 21.76
CA GLU A 556 3.92 17.29 23.02
C GLU A 556 4.50 16.49 24.18
N ASN A 557 5.24 17.13 25.08
CA ASN A 557 5.91 16.51 26.24
C ASN A 557 4.92 16.12 27.37
N THR A 558 3.90 15.31 27.05
CA THR A 558 2.84 14.89 27.98
C THR A 558 3.22 13.68 28.82
N VAL A 559 4.25 12.94 28.44
CA VAL A 559 4.68 11.69 29.10
C VAL A 559 6.14 11.81 29.54
N PRO A 560 6.46 11.56 30.82
CA PRO A 560 7.84 11.61 31.31
C PRO A 560 8.64 10.40 30.84
N VAL A 561 9.95 10.58 30.70
CA VAL A 561 10.90 9.49 30.46
C VAL A 561 10.94 8.58 31.69
N CYS A 562 11.00 7.26 31.48
CA CYS A 562 11.13 6.32 32.58
C CYS A 562 12.43 6.56 33.35
N ASP A 563 12.36 6.55 34.67
CA ASP A 563 13.55 6.53 35.52
C ASP A 563 14.19 5.14 35.58
N ALA A 564 15.34 5.04 36.26
CA ALA A 564 16.09 3.78 36.41
C ALA A 564 15.30 2.65 37.11
N THR A 565 14.29 2.97 37.92
CA THR A 565 13.43 1.97 38.58
C THR A 565 12.30 1.51 37.66
N GLN A 566 11.84 2.37 36.77
CA GLN A 566 10.70 2.14 35.89
C GLN A 566 11.04 1.36 34.61
N ILE A 567 12.31 1.37 34.16
CA ILE A 567 12.72 0.65 32.94
C ILE A 567 12.47 -0.86 33.01
N GLY A 568 12.37 -1.45 34.21
CA GLY A 568 11.97 -2.84 34.41
C GLY A 568 10.58 -3.15 33.83
N CYS A 569 9.62 -2.23 33.98
CA CYS A 569 8.28 -2.39 33.41
C CYS A 569 8.30 -2.53 31.88
N ILE A 570 9.15 -1.75 31.19
CA ILE A 570 9.29 -1.85 29.74
C ILE A 570 9.82 -3.24 29.35
N ALA A 571 10.78 -3.76 30.11
CA ALA A 571 11.38 -5.07 29.87
C ALA A 571 10.38 -6.23 30.08
N GLU A 572 9.53 -6.14 31.10
CA GLU A 572 8.49 -7.13 31.40
C GLU A 572 7.43 -7.21 30.29
N HIS A 573 7.05 -6.08 29.71
CA HIS A 573 6.06 -6.01 28.62
C HIS A 573 6.64 -6.22 27.22
N ASN A 574 7.90 -6.66 27.07
CA ASN A 574 8.54 -6.80 25.75
C ASN A 574 7.77 -7.70 24.79
N SER A 575 7.21 -8.82 25.26
CA SER A 575 6.47 -9.78 24.42
C SER A 575 5.25 -9.16 23.74
N GLU A 576 4.59 -8.20 24.38
CA GLU A 576 3.41 -7.50 23.87
C GLU A 576 3.77 -6.45 22.80
N LEU A 577 5.04 -6.01 22.75
CA LEU A 577 5.49 -4.94 21.84
C LEU A 577 6.01 -5.45 20.50
N VAL A 578 6.30 -6.74 20.37
CA VAL A 578 6.94 -7.31 19.16
C VAL A 578 5.91 -7.62 18.07
N PHE A 579 4.68 -7.96 18.45
CA PHE A 579 3.69 -8.50 17.52
C PHE A 579 2.38 -7.70 17.57
N PHE A 580 1.82 -7.44 16.37
CA PHE A 580 0.56 -6.72 16.22
C PHE A 580 -0.59 -7.70 15.98
N SER A 581 -1.77 -7.37 16.53
CA SER A 581 -2.99 -8.12 16.26
C SER A 581 -3.39 -7.95 14.80
N PRO A 582 -3.80 -9.02 14.09
CA PRO A 582 -4.34 -8.88 12.75
C PRO A 582 -5.70 -8.16 12.78
N PRO A 583 -6.07 -7.48 11.69
CA PRO A 583 -7.32 -6.72 11.60
C PRO A 583 -8.59 -7.60 11.55
N SER A 584 -8.48 -8.91 11.34
CA SER A 584 -9.63 -9.84 11.31
C SER A 584 -9.44 -11.05 12.22
N VAL A 585 -10.53 -11.47 12.86
CA VAL A 585 -10.57 -12.53 13.88
C VAL A 585 -10.61 -13.94 13.26
N GLU A 586 -10.97 -14.07 11.97
CA GLU A 586 -11.11 -15.36 11.27
C GLU A 586 -9.83 -15.85 10.57
N ILE A 587 -8.65 -15.57 11.15
CA ILE A 587 -7.40 -16.04 10.55
C ILE A 587 -7.05 -17.43 11.08
N ARG A 588 -7.13 -18.42 10.19
CA ARG A 588 -6.68 -19.78 10.47
C ARG A 588 -5.18 -19.76 10.81
N GLY A 589 -4.80 -20.43 11.90
CA GLY A 589 -3.39 -20.58 12.31
C GLY A 589 -2.99 -19.82 13.57
N PHE A 590 -3.90 -19.05 14.19
CA PHE A 590 -3.71 -18.44 15.51
C PHE A 590 -4.61 -19.11 16.55
N ASN A 591 -4.08 -19.41 17.74
CA ASN A 591 -4.91 -19.79 18.88
C ASN A 591 -5.46 -18.53 19.55
N ASP A 592 -6.67 -18.61 20.12
CA ASP A 592 -7.32 -17.48 20.82
C ASP A 592 -6.51 -16.94 22.01
N SER A 593 -5.64 -17.76 22.62
CA SER A 593 -4.71 -17.34 23.67
C SER A 593 -3.62 -16.41 23.13
N ASP A 594 -3.13 -16.70 21.93
CA ASP A 594 -1.98 -16.04 21.34
C ASP A 594 -2.39 -14.68 20.76
N LEU A 595 -3.66 -14.52 20.37
CA LEU A 595 -4.23 -13.26 19.89
C LEU A 595 -4.47 -12.23 21.00
N ARG A 596 -4.71 -12.66 22.25
CA ARG A 596 -5.05 -11.77 23.37
C ARG A 596 -3.86 -11.00 23.93
N SER A 597 -2.64 -11.49 23.71
CA SER A 597 -1.39 -10.84 24.14
C SER A 597 -0.81 -9.90 23.08
N LEU A 598 -1.41 -9.83 21.89
CA LEU A 598 -0.94 -8.99 20.79
C LEU A 598 -1.44 -7.56 20.94
N LEU A 599 -0.61 -6.62 20.48
CA LEU A 599 -0.98 -5.22 20.49
C LEU A 599 -1.91 -4.88 19.33
N ASN A 600 -3.11 -4.38 19.64
CA ASN A 600 -4.07 -3.96 18.64
C ASN A 600 -3.69 -2.57 18.08
N CYS A 601 -3.15 -2.56 16.86
CA CYS A 601 -2.84 -1.35 16.10
C CYS A 601 -3.64 -1.28 14.78
N SER A 602 -4.89 -1.79 14.78
CA SER A 602 -5.74 -1.82 13.58
C SER A 602 -6.05 -0.44 13.00
N GLN A 603 -5.89 0.63 13.80
CA GLN A 603 -5.98 2.01 13.36
C GLN A 603 -4.84 2.44 12.42
N CYS A 604 -3.70 1.74 12.41
CA CYS A 604 -2.55 2.09 11.58
C CYS A 604 -2.69 1.52 10.16
N LEU A 605 -3.50 2.20 9.35
CA LEU A 605 -3.68 1.87 7.94
C LEU A 605 -2.42 2.20 7.11
N PRO A 606 -2.20 1.52 5.96
CA PRO A 606 -1.15 1.87 5.01
C PRO A 606 -1.19 3.33 4.57
N THR A 607 -0.05 3.86 4.13
CA THR A 607 0.04 5.22 3.60
C THR A 607 -0.45 5.25 2.14
N CYS A 608 -1.32 6.20 1.76
CA CYS A 608 -1.82 6.32 0.39
C CYS A 608 -0.73 6.82 -0.58
N HIS A 609 0.16 7.70 -0.10
CA HIS A 609 1.32 8.21 -0.82
C HIS A 609 2.58 7.73 -0.11
N GLU A 610 3.39 6.92 -0.78
CA GLU A 610 4.54 6.29 -0.12
C GLU A 610 5.73 6.17 -1.08
N SER A 611 6.93 6.36 -0.54
CA SER A 611 8.19 6.03 -1.20
C SER A 611 8.87 4.91 -0.42
N VAL A 612 9.07 3.77 -1.06
CA VAL A 612 9.68 2.58 -0.48
C VAL A 612 11.07 2.38 -1.09
N TYR A 613 12.02 2.02 -0.25
CA TYR A 613 13.40 1.76 -0.65
C TYR A 613 13.76 0.32 -0.31
N ASP A 614 13.70 -0.56 -1.30
CA ASP A 614 14.17 -1.92 -1.13
C ASP A 614 15.70 -1.93 -1.20
N THR A 615 16.35 -2.66 -0.31
CA THR A 615 17.81 -2.69 -0.19
C THR A 615 18.35 -4.09 -0.39
N ASP A 616 19.32 -4.25 -1.29
CA ASP A 616 20.17 -5.43 -1.36
C ASP A 616 21.51 -5.11 -0.68
N THR A 617 22.02 -6.03 0.14
CA THR A 617 23.30 -5.83 0.83
C THR A 617 24.32 -6.87 0.40
N SER A 618 25.57 -6.45 0.27
CA SER A 618 26.69 -7.33 -0.04
C SER A 618 27.96 -6.84 0.65
N PHE A 619 28.82 -7.77 1.00
CA PHE A 619 30.11 -7.48 1.63
C PHE A 619 31.23 -7.71 0.64
N SER A 620 32.22 -6.82 0.67
CA SER A 620 33.44 -6.92 -0.11
C SER A 620 34.63 -6.46 0.75
N HIS A 621 35.85 -6.89 0.39
CA HIS A 621 37.05 -6.31 0.97
C HIS A 621 37.66 -5.32 -0.02
N ASP A 622 37.82 -4.09 0.43
CA ASP A 622 38.41 -3.02 -0.38
C ASP A 622 39.89 -2.88 -0.03
N THR A 623 40.75 -3.05 -1.03
CA THR A 623 42.21 -3.01 -0.89
C THR A 623 42.78 -1.59 -1.00
N LEU A 624 41.94 -0.58 -1.27
CA LEU A 624 42.36 0.80 -1.35
C LEU A 624 42.95 1.29 -0.01
N PRO A 625 44.02 2.10 -0.01
CA PRO A 625 44.67 2.56 1.21
C PRO A 625 43.71 3.23 2.21
N LEU A 626 42.79 4.06 1.72
CA LEU A 626 41.82 4.75 2.58
C LEU A 626 40.82 3.78 3.25
N ALA A 627 40.44 2.71 2.54
CA ALA A 627 39.58 1.67 3.10
C ALA A 627 40.34 0.81 4.11
N GLN A 628 41.62 0.52 3.87
CA GLN A 628 42.49 -0.24 4.78
C GLN A 628 42.86 0.54 6.05
N GLU A 629 42.85 1.87 5.99
CA GLU A 629 42.97 2.76 7.17
C GLU A 629 41.68 2.90 7.97
N SER A 630 40.54 2.47 7.41
CA SER A 630 39.21 2.60 8.01
C SER A 630 38.70 1.26 8.54
N TYR A 631 37.89 1.31 9.59
CA TYR A 631 37.33 0.15 10.27
C TYR A 631 35.87 -0.03 9.88
N GLY A 632 35.67 -0.24 8.57
CA GLY A 632 34.37 -0.29 7.93
C GLY A 632 34.22 0.81 6.88
N VAL A 633 33.71 0.42 5.72
CA VAL A 633 33.34 1.32 4.62
C VAL A 633 31.89 1.06 4.24
N LEU A 634 31.10 2.10 4.10
CA LEU A 634 29.73 2.04 3.59
C LEU A 634 29.71 2.63 2.18
N ASP A 635 29.13 1.93 1.22
CA ASP A 635 28.90 2.44 -0.14
C ASP A 635 27.44 2.20 -0.51
N ILE A 636 26.69 3.29 -0.56
CA ILE A 636 25.22 3.29 -0.60
C ILE A 636 24.78 4.05 -1.85
N PHE A 637 24.10 3.37 -2.77
CA PHE A 637 23.75 3.94 -4.07
C PHE A 637 22.52 3.30 -4.69
N TYR A 638 21.93 3.95 -5.68
CA TYR A 638 20.81 3.39 -6.44
C TYR A 638 21.28 2.32 -7.41
N ARG A 639 20.54 1.21 -7.49
CA ARG A 639 20.82 0.11 -8.42
C ARG A 639 20.68 0.51 -9.88
N ASN A 640 19.60 1.23 -10.18
CA ASN A 640 19.15 1.57 -11.53
C ASN A 640 18.97 3.08 -11.63
N GLU A 641 19.08 3.64 -12.83
CA GLU A 641 18.94 5.08 -13.11
C GLU A 641 17.50 5.60 -13.06
N GLY A 642 16.55 4.77 -12.60
CA GLY A 642 15.16 5.11 -12.44
C GLY A 642 14.45 4.30 -11.37
N ALA A 643 13.32 4.83 -10.91
CA ALA A 643 12.42 4.21 -9.95
C ALA A 643 11.16 3.68 -10.63
N VAL A 644 10.54 2.67 -10.03
CA VAL A 644 9.21 2.24 -10.46
C VAL A 644 8.15 3.09 -9.77
N LYS A 645 7.26 3.68 -10.56
CA LYS A 645 6.14 4.48 -10.08
C LYS A 645 4.83 3.73 -10.29
N TYR A 646 4.19 3.42 -9.18
CA TYR A 646 2.85 2.92 -9.11
C TYR A 646 1.87 4.08 -8.97
N GLN A 647 0.77 4.03 -9.69
CA GLN A 647 -0.36 4.93 -9.52
C GLN A 647 -1.54 4.13 -9.00
N ARG A 648 -2.10 4.59 -7.87
CA ARG A 648 -3.36 4.09 -7.33
C ARG A 648 -4.48 5.04 -7.75
N ASP A 649 -5.51 4.49 -8.37
CA ASP A 649 -6.64 5.25 -8.88
C ASP A 649 -7.96 4.51 -8.60
N VAL A 650 -9.07 5.22 -8.74
CA VAL A 650 -10.40 4.61 -8.66
C VAL A 650 -10.59 3.67 -9.85
N THR A 651 -11.03 2.44 -9.60
CA THR A 651 -11.29 1.45 -10.67
C THR A 651 -12.44 1.87 -11.56
N PHE A 652 -13.45 2.48 -10.94
CA PHE A 652 -14.73 2.73 -11.56
C PHE A 652 -15.37 3.94 -10.87
N GLY A 653 -15.45 5.06 -11.57
CA GLY A 653 -16.12 6.25 -11.07
C GLY A 653 -17.64 6.12 -11.16
N TRP A 654 -18.34 7.07 -10.54
CA TRP A 654 -19.80 7.18 -10.67
C TRP A 654 -20.25 7.41 -12.12
N VAL A 655 -19.43 8.10 -12.92
CA VAL A 655 -19.70 8.34 -14.34
C VAL A 655 -19.62 7.03 -15.12
N ASP A 656 -18.61 6.21 -14.88
CA ASP A 656 -18.42 4.92 -15.55
C ASP A 656 -19.57 3.95 -15.22
N LEU A 657 -20.06 3.99 -13.96
CA LEU A 657 -21.23 3.23 -13.52
C LEU A 657 -22.50 3.65 -14.27
N LEU A 658 -22.73 4.96 -14.40
CA LEU A 658 -23.86 5.49 -15.15
C LEU A 658 -23.79 5.07 -16.63
N VAL A 659 -22.62 5.20 -17.25
CA VAL A 659 -22.39 4.80 -18.65
C VAL A 659 -22.63 3.30 -18.82
N SER A 660 -22.15 2.48 -17.90
CA SER A 660 -22.34 1.02 -17.95
C SER A 660 -23.80 0.60 -17.77
N PHE A 661 -24.52 1.22 -16.84
CA PHE A 661 -25.97 0.99 -16.68
C PHE A 661 -26.74 1.42 -17.92
N GLY A 662 -26.41 2.57 -18.50
CA GLY A 662 -26.98 3.04 -19.76
C GLY A 662 -26.70 2.08 -20.93
N GLY A 663 -25.48 1.56 -21.03
CA GLY A 663 -25.09 0.57 -22.04
C GLY A 663 -25.85 -0.75 -21.90
N ILE A 664 -25.96 -1.30 -20.68
CA ILE A 664 -26.71 -2.53 -20.41
C ILE A 664 -28.21 -2.33 -20.73
N ALA A 665 -28.81 -1.25 -20.25
CA ALA A 665 -30.22 -0.96 -20.51
C ALA A 665 -30.51 -0.70 -21.99
N GLY A 666 -29.60 -0.01 -22.69
CA GLY A 666 -29.70 0.25 -24.13
C GLY A 666 -29.57 -1.02 -24.97
N LEU A 667 -28.60 -1.89 -24.66
CA LEU A 667 -28.35 -3.13 -25.40
C LEU A 667 -29.46 -4.17 -25.23
N PHE A 668 -29.88 -4.43 -23.98
CA PHE A 668 -30.83 -5.51 -23.69
C PHE A 668 -32.29 -5.10 -23.82
N LEU A 669 -32.63 -3.84 -23.50
CA LEU A 669 -34.02 -3.39 -23.43
C LEU A 669 -34.35 -2.33 -24.50
N GLY A 670 -33.36 -1.77 -25.19
CA GLY A 670 -33.57 -0.59 -26.06
C GLY A 670 -33.92 0.67 -25.26
N PHE A 671 -33.74 0.62 -23.95
CA PHE A 671 -34.17 1.65 -23.01
C PHE A 671 -33.15 2.79 -22.94
N SER A 672 -33.64 4.02 -23.02
CA SER A 672 -32.81 5.24 -22.99
C SER A 672 -33.41 6.32 -22.10
N LEU A 673 -32.67 7.40 -21.84
CA LEU A 673 -33.20 8.57 -21.14
C LEU A 673 -34.45 9.15 -21.81
N LEU A 674 -34.51 9.13 -23.15
CA LEU A 674 -35.70 9.54 -23.90
C LEU A 674 -36.89 8.61 -23.64
N SER A 675 -36.64 7.31 -23.45
CA SER A 675 -37.68 6.34 -23.08
C SER A 675 -38.30 6.65 -21.71
N ILE A 676 -37.53 7.17 -20.75
CA ILE A 676 -38.04 7.63 -19.46
C ILE A 676 -38.95 8.85 -19.66
N VAL A 677 -38.51 9.83 -20.44
CA VAL A 677 -39.30 11.04 -20.73
C VAL A 677 -40.60 10.67 -21.46
N GLU A 678 -40.55 9.78 -22.44
CA GLU A 678 -41.73 9.25 -23.13
C GLU A 678 -42.68 8.54 -22.15
N PHE A 679 -42.16 7.68 -21.28
CA PHE A 679 -42.97 6.97 -20.29
C PHE A 679 -43.69 7.94 -19.34
N VAL A 680 -42.99 8.96 -18.85
CA VAL A 680 -43.58 10.01 -18.01
C VAL A 680 -44.64 10.80 -18.78
N TYR A 681 -44.34 11.22 -20.01
CA TYR A 681 -45.28 11.93 -20.87
C TYR A 681 -46.56 11.13 -21.12
N TRP A 682 -46.45 9.86 -21.49
CA TRP A 682 -47.60 8.99 -21.73
C TRP A 682 -48.38 8.68 -20.45
N SER A 683 -47.69 8.50 -19.32
CA SER A 683 -48.34 8.30 -18.01
C SER A 683 -49.15 9.52 -17.57
N ILE A 684 -48.62 10.73 -17.77
CA ILE A 684 -49.34 11.99 -17.51
C ILE A 684 -50.54 12.11 -18.46
N LYS A 685 -50.36 11.84 -19.76
CA LYS A 685 -51.44 11.92 -20.74
C LYS A 685 -52.56 10.91 -20.45
N LEU A 686 -52.21 9.69 -20.02
CA LEU A 686 -53.16 8.64 -19.66
C LEU A 686 -53.96 9.02 -18.41
N THR A 687 -53.30 9.52 -17.36
CA THR A 687 -53.98 9.98 -16.14
C THR A 687 -54.91 11.16 -16.40
N LEU A 688 -54.48 12.15 -17.19
CA LEU A 688 -55.31 13.27 -17.63
C LEU A 688 -56.52 12.80 -18.47
N HIS A 689 -56.34 11.80 -19.34
CA HIS A 689 -57.43 11.24 -20.13
C HIS A 689 -58.44 10.47 -19.26
N GLN A 690 -57.97 9.66 -18.31
CA GLN A 690 -58.85 8.98 -17.36
C GLN A 690 -59.61 9.98 -16.47
N LEU A 691 -58.96 11.05 -16.01
CA LEU A 691 -59.64 12.14 -15.30
C LEU A 691 -60.72 12.82 -16.17
N SER A 692 -60.41 13.12 -17.43
CA SER A 692 -61.38 13.70 -18.37
C SER A 692 -62.58 12.77 -18.59
N ASN A 693 -62.35 11.45 -18.72
CA ASN A 693 -63.43 10.48 -18.89
C ASN A 693 -64.26 10.31 -17.62
N TYR A 694 -63.63 10.31 -16.44
CA TYR A 694 -64.31 10.32 -15.15
C TYR A 694 -65.20 11.57 -14.98
N ILE A 695 -64.68 12.75 -15.31
CA ILE A 695 -65.42 14.03 -15.28
C ILE A 695 -66.59 13.99 -16.28
N LYS A 696 -66.38 13.48 -17.50
CA LYS A 696 -67.46 13.31 -18.49
C LYS A 696 -68.55 12.36 -18.00
N LEU A 697 -68.20 11.22 -17.42
CA LEU A 697 -69.14 10.23 -16.88
C LEU A 697 -69.97 10.80 -15.71
N HIS A 698 -69.32 11.56 -14.83
CA HIS A 698 -70.01 12.26 -13.73
C HIS A 698 -70.90 13.40 -14.26
N SER A 699 -70.48 14.12 -15.31
CA SER A 699 -71.29 15.17 -15.94
C SER A 699 -72.52 14.64 -16.69
N THR A 700 -72.43 13.46 -17.30
CA THR A 700 -73.58 12.78 -17.94
C THR A 700 -74.52 12.14 -16.93
N MET A 701 -74.02 11.60 -15.82
CA MET A 701 -74.85 11.22 -14.67
C MET A 701 -75.59 12.43 -14.08
N LEU A 702 -74.91 13.55 -13.85
CA LEU A 702 -75.55 14.78 -13.38
C LEU A 702 -76.58 15.33 -14.40
N ARG A 703 -76.32 15.26 -15.71
CA ARG A 703 -77.32 15.62 -16.73
C ARG A 703 -78.53 14.69 -16.75
N ARG A 704 -78.37 13.39 -16.48
CA ARG A 704 -79.50 12.43 -16.39
C ARG A 704 -80.31 12.60 -15.11
N ILE A 705 -79.69 13.06 -14.02
CA ILE A 705 -80.38 13.31 -12.75
C ILE A 705 -81.11 14.68 -12.77
N PHE A 706 -80.58 15.70 -13.45
CA PHE A 706 -81.14 17.06 -13.47
C PHE A 706 -81.97 17.44 -14.71
N LEU A 707 -82.22 16.51 -15.66
CA LEU A 707 -83.14 16.74 -16.78
C LEU A 707 -84.17 15.60 -16.93
N PRO A 708 -85.21 15.59 -16.09
CA PRO A 708 -86.52 15.14 -16.51
C PRO A 708 -87.57 16.23 -16.32
N PHE A 709 -87.30 17.51 -16.65
CA PHE A 709 -88.36 18.53 -16.72
C PHE A 709 -87.94 19.71 -17.63
N LYS A 710 -88.26 19.60 -18.93
CA LYS A 710 -88.81 20.71 -19.73
C LYS A 710 -89.26 20.19 -21.11
N LYS A 711 -90.58 19.92 -21.15
CA LYS A 711 -91.54 19.77 -22.26
C LYS A 711 -91.08 19.19 -23.59
#